data_AF-A0A661M9C1-F1
#
_entry.id   AF-A0A661M9C1-F1
#
_cell.length_a   1.000
_cell.length_b   1.000
_cell.length_c   1.000
_cell.angle_alpha   90.00
_cell.angle_beta   90.00
_cell.angle_gamma   90.00
#
_symmetry.space_group_name_H-M   'P 1'
#
loop_
_entity.id
_entity.type
_entity.pdbx_description
1 polymer ?
#
loop_
_entity_poly.entity_id
_entity_poly.type
_entity_poly.pdbx_seq_one_letter_code
_entity_poly.pdbx_strand_id
1 'polypeptide(L)'
;MSVLASLLVRDQVILVDRVQEAIQEQVMRGGNLDTVLLELECLRENEMNAYCAAVYGLLPATRVEVMQTPISTIRVLPREFAVRHRLIPVARTEDAVVLVVDRPLPDATLREISFELGIDPVQRIVCSVRVEAGLARHYDIEMTARMRHLNGRLEAADAGSIPYVAPFQGVGKRSSLPPKKEISGSYPRIDSSIPAPVGIADTEPPPDVLPQIGSSVPAGTFRDSAPGPPHRKRSEPTSGFLNATRYSLPPRPPEVLGRPSARPTPSRPPAERGRTAPPAHSERATGWEPAPGPPAMPHRRSVPPDPRRDNDGSAMSHDVVSLGPHAPFSAPPSADSAPALRRWRPAPPPTAADGQLPSVIVDVGDDVEQLVAALREAGPEDEMLILPVLAVGEAALPALAREFPGKLWFDRNEPHARIPAGRDVSAVARTFVAFGQRSVPYLIPLLEDEDPDTRYYATVLASEFVHPDLVQPIGRRLFDPDPGARSGAYRALSVLYACEVEFMQLIERLRASARDGRKLQPQVTSIEALGRLRDADSFEFFVSLLESPEVDVVRAAHASLVRLSCQDFGIHKRKWTSWFDKHSGQHRVEWLIGGLMHSNERLRRRASDELKHLTQEYFGYEPGHPKKAREAAQQKYLVWWQRVGFRMFVQPEPNGSGHAHDQ
;
A
#
# COMPACT_ATOMS: atom_id res chain seq x y z
N MET A 1 3.02 -42.35 9.50
CA MET A 1 2.50 -41.57 8.35
C MET A 1 2.95 -40.12 8.50
N SER A 2 2.99 -39.34 7.41
CA SER A 2 3.22 -37.89 7.51
C SER A 2 1.95 -37.19 8.01
N VAL A 3 2.09 -35.98 8.56
CA VAL A 3 0.93 -35.17 9.00
C VAL A 3 -0.01 -34.87 7.82
N LEU A 4 0.57 -34.58 6.64
CA LEU A 4 -0.16 -34.37 5.39
C LEU A 4 -1.05 -35.57 5.04
N ALA A 5 -0.48 -36.79 5.06
CA ALA A 5 -1.23 -38.03 4.82
C ALA A 5 -2.38 -38.23 5.83
N SER A 6 -2.14 -37.92 7.12
CA SER A 6 -3.16 -38.03 8.15
C SER A 6 -4.32 -37.04 7.96
N LEU A 7 -4.05 -35.81 7.50
CA LEU A 7 -5.10 -34.82 7.19
C LEU A 7 -5.95 -35.28 5.99
N LEU A 8 -5.31 -35.72 4.91
CA LEU A 8 -5.97 -36.17 3.68
C LEU A 8 -6.88 -37.39 3.87
N VAL A 9 -6.51 -38.29 4.80
CA VAL A 9 -7.35 -39.42 5.22
C VAL A 9 -8.45 -38.99 6.20
N ARG A 10 -8.16 -38.10 7.16
CA ARG A 10 -9.14 -37.55 8.12
C ARG A 10 -10.33 -36.92 7.39
N ASP A 11 -10.03 -36.12 6.37
CA ASP A 11 -11.01 -35.33 5.61
C ASP A 11 -11.57 -36.11 4.40
N GLN A 12 -11.27 -37.41 4.30
CA GLN A 12 -11.74 -38.36 3.28
C GLN A 12 -11.45 -38.00 1.81
N VAL A 13 -10.58 -37.01 1.55
CA VAL A 13 -10.21 -36.59 0.18
C VAL A 13 -9.43 -37.68 -0.56
N ILE A 14 -8.66 -38.51 0.15
CA ILE A 14 -8.00 -39.69 -0.44
C ILE A 14 -8.21 -40.93 0.44
N LEU A 15 -8.56 -42.06 -0.19
CA LEU A 15 -8.62 -43.38 0.43
C LEU A 15 -7.25 -43.84 0.94
N VAL A 16 -7.23 -44.55 2.07
CA VAL A 16 -6.00 -45.04 2.73
C VAL A 16 -5.07 -45.78 1.76
N ASP A 17 -5.62 -46.61 0.88
CA ASP A 17 -4.83 -47.42 -0.06
C ASP A 17 -4.07 -46.56 -1.08
N ARG A 18 -4.71 -45.49 -1.60
CA ARG A 18 -4.07 -44.50 -2.49
C ARG A 18 -3.00 -43.68 -1.76
N VAL A 19 -3.17 -43.42 -0.47
CA VAL A 19 -2.14 -42.79 0.36
C VAL A 19 -0.96 -43.75 0.62
N GLN A 20 -1.21 -45.05 0.75
CA GLN A 20 -0.15 -46.06 0.83
C GLN A 20 0.62 -46.19 -0.50
N GLU A 21 -0.07 -46.21 -1.64
CA GLU A 21 0.51 -46.19 -2.99
C GLU A 21 1.41 -44.95 -3.18
N ALA A 22 0.93 -43.76 -2.83
CA ALA A 22 1.72 -42.53 -2.88
C ALA A 22 2.96 -42.55 -1.96
N ILE A 23 2.88 -43.20 -0.78
CA ILE A 23 4.03 -43.38 0.10
C ILE A 23 5.03 -44.41 -0.46
N GLN A 24 4.57 -45.49 -1.10
CA GLN A 24 5.44 -46.45 -1.79
C GLN A 24 6.17 -45.80 -2.96
N GLU A 25 5.45 -45.01 -3.78
CA GLU A 25 6.06 -44.24 -4.87
C GLU A 25 7.01 -43.13 -4.35
N GLN A 26 6.73 -42.51 -3.20
CA GLN A 26 7.67 -41.61 -2.55
C GLN A 26 8.96 -42.33 -2.11
N VAL A 27 8.87 -43.58 -1.64
CA VAL A 27 10.05 -44.40 -1.29
C VAL A 27 10.83 -44.85 -2.52
N MET A 28 10.16 -45.16 -3.64
CA MET A 28 10.82 -45.59 -4.88
C MET A 28 11.42 -44.44 -5.70
N ARG A 29 10.73 -43.30 -5.81
CA ARG A 29 11.13 -42.16 -6.64
C ARG A 29 11.80 -41.02 -5.86
N GLY A 30 11.74 -41.06 -4.53
CA GLY A 30 12.15 -39.96 -3.65
C GLY A 30 11.30 -38.70 -3.78
N GLY A 31 11.68 -37.65 -3.05
CA GLY A 31 11.02 -36.34 -3.04
C GLY A 31 10.00 -36.16 -1.91
N ASN A 32 9.24 -35.06 -1.98
CA ASN A 32 8.20 -34.73 -1.02
C ASN A 32 6.86 -35.39 -1.41
N LEU A 33 6.02 -35.71 -0.41
CA LEU A 33 4.76 -36.43 -0.62
C LEU A 33 3.72 -35.60 -1.40
N ASP A 34 3.71 -34.28 -1.23
CA ASP A 34 2.87 -33.33 -2.00
C ASP A 34 3.10 -33.50 -3.51
N THR A 35 4.35 -33.68 -3.90
CA THR A 35 4.81 -33.78 -5.28
C THR A 35 4.35 -35.11 -5.90
N VAL A 36 4.45 -36.21 -5.14
CA VAL A 36 3.97 -37.54 -5.58
C VAL A 36 2.45 -37.58 -5.69
N LEU A 37 1.74 -36.98 -4.73
CA LEU A 37 0.27 -36.90 -4.76
C LEU A 37 -0.27 -36.06 -5.93
N LEU A 38 0.45 -35.01 -6.33
CA LEU A 38 0.15 -34.23 -7.55
C LEU A 38 0.53 -35.01 -8.83
N GLU A 39 1.63 -35.75 -8.84
CA GLU A 39 2.00 -36.61 -9.99
C GLU A 39 0.97 -37.71 -10.27
N LEU A 40 0.36 -38.25 -9.21
CA LEU A 40 -0.72 -39.24 -9.21
C LEU A 40 -2.14 -38.61 -9.34
N GLU A 41 -2.24 -37.30 -9.60
CA GLU A 41 -3.51 -36.57 -9.83
C GLU A 41 -4.54 -36.70 -8.68
N CYS A 42 -4.08 -36.93 -7.45
CA CYS A 42 -4.94 -37.20 -6.30
C CYS A 42 -5.61 -35.96 -5.68
N LEU A 43 -5.12 -34.74 -6.00
CA LEU A 43 -5.73 -33.44 -5.68
C LEU A 43 -5.43 -32.43 -6.79
N ARG A 44 -6.20 -31.34 -6.85
CA ARG A 44 -5.81 -30.14 -7.58
C ARG A 44 -4.75 -29.33 -6.80
N GLU A 45 -4.11 -28.38 -7.47
CA GLU A 45 -2.97 -27.65 -6.91
C GLU A 45 -3.35 -26.75 -5.72
N ASN A 46 -4.42 -25.96 -5.83
CA ASN A 46 -4.85 -25.07 -4.74
C ASN A 46 -5.43 -25.86 -3.55
N GLU A 47 -6.00 -27.04 -3.82
CA GLU A 47 -6.40 -28.01 -2.79
C GLU A 47 -5.16 -28.55 -2.05
N MET A 48 -4.11 -28.98 -2.77
CA MET A 48 -2.84 -29.39 -2.17
C MET A 48 -2.18 -28.25 -1.36
N ASN A 49 -2.22 -27.01 -1.83
CA ASN A 49 -1.70 -25.86 -1.10
C ASN A 49 -2.41 -25.70 0.26
N ALA A 50 -3.74 -25.84 0.32
CA ALA A 50 -4.51 -25.80 1.56
C ALA A 50 -4.10 -26.90 2.56
N TYR A 51 -3.99 -28.15 2.09
CA TYR A 51 -3.55 -29.27 2.93
C TYR A 51 -2.11 -29.09 3.42
N CYS A 52 -1.19 -28.58 2.58
CA CYS A 52 0.17 -28.24 2.99
C CYS A 52 0.20 -27.13 4.04
N ALA A 53 -0.66 -26.11 3.93
CA ALA A 53 -0.73 -25.00 4.87
C ALA A 53 -1.28 -25.42 6.25
N ALA A 54 -2.29 -26.31 6.27
CA ALA A 54 -2.89 -26.86 7.48
C ALA A 54 -1.95 -27.76 8.31
N VAL A 55 -0.93 -28.36 7.69
CA VAL A 55 0.17 -29.06 8.41
C VAL A 55 0.95 -28.10 9.31
N TYR A 56 1.05 -26.82 8.93
CA TYR A 56 1.90 -25.82 9.59
C TYR A 56 1.13 -24.74 10.35
N GLY A 57 -0.21 -24.73 10.28
CA GLY A 57 -1.06 -23.72 10.91
C GLY A 57 -0.86 -22.33 10.31
N LEU A 58 -0.65 -22.26 8.99
CA LEU A 58 -0.51 -21.02 8.22
C LEU A 58 -1.58 -20.95 7.13
N LEU A 59 -1.74 -19.79 6.51
CA LEU A 59 -2.60 -19.63 5.34
C LEU A 59 -1.91 -20.15 4.06
N PRO A 60 -2.66 -20.78 3.14
CA PRO A 60 -2.18 -21.11 1.80
C PRO A 60 -2.10 -19.86 0.90
N ALA A 61 -1.41 -19.99 -0.23
CA ALA A 61 -1.54 -19.07 -1.37
C ALA A 61 -2.01 -19.78 -2.64
N THR A 62 -2.59 -19.05 -3.58
CA THR A 62 -3.05 -19.62 -4.86
C THR A 62 -1.92 -19.72 -5.89
N ARG A 63 -2.08 -20.60 -6.89
CA ARG A 63 -1.29 -20.57 -8.14
C ARG A 63 -1.20 -19.16 -8.72
N VAL A 64 -2.31 -18.42 -8.72
CA VAL A 64 -2.43 -17.09 -9.33
C VAL A 64 -1.58 -16.05 -8.59
N GLU A 65 -1.68 -15.98 -7.26
CA GLU A 65 -0.88 -15.07 -6.42
C GLU A 65 0.62 -15.26 -6.62
N VAL A 66 1.08 -16.51 -6.81
CA VAL A 66 2.50 -16.84 -7.03
C VAL A 66 2.95 -16.59 -8.47
N MET A 67 2.12 -16.87 -9.48
CA MET A 67 2.54 -16.79 -10.89
C MET A 67 2.24 -15.42 -11.54
N GLN A 68 1.29 -14.65 -11.01
CA GLN A 68 0.93 -13.31 -11.48
C GLN A 68 1.40 -12.19 -10.54
N THR A 69 2.35 -12.50 -9.65
CA THR A 69 2.98 -11.53 -8.75
C THR A 69 3.53 -10.30 -9.52
N PRO A 70 3.23 -9.06 -9.09
CA PRO A 70 3.80 -7.86 -9.68
C PRO A 70 5.33 -7.80 -9.54
N ILE A 71 6.04 -7.38 -10.60
CA ILE A 71 7.51 -7.31 -10.61
C ILE A 71 8.08 -6.34 -9.55
N SER A 72 7.31 -5.32 -9.16
CA SER A 72 7.64 -4.42 -8.03
C SER A 72 7.67 -5.13 -6.68
N THR A 73 6.93 -6.24 -6.53
CA THR A 73 6.94 -7.10 -5.33
C THR A 73 8.09 -8.11 -5.40
N ILE A 74 8.37 -8.71 -6.57
CA ILE A 74 9.54 -9.58 -6.79
C ILE A 74 10.85 -8.84 -6.48
N ARG A 75 10.98 -7.59 -6.94
CA ARG A 75 12.15 -6.70 -6.70
C ARG A 75 12.40 -6.35 -5.22
N VAL A 76 11.47 -6.64 -4.30
CA VAL A 76 11.67 -6.40 -2.86
C VAL A 76 12.77 -7.29 -2.29
N LEU A 77 12.93 -8.50 -2.84
CA LEU A 77 13.82 -9.52 -2.30
C LEU A 77 14.97 -9.83 -3.28
N PRO A 78 16.25 -9.76 -2.84
CA PRO A 78 17.39 -10.16 -3.67
C PRO A 78 17.30 -11.60 -4.15
N ARG A 79 17.76 -11.87 -5.38
CA ARG A 79 17.75 -13.21 -6.01
C ARG A 79 18.48 -14.23 -5.14
N GLU A 80 19.61 -13.84 -4.55
CA GLU A 80 20.44 -14.67 -3.68
C GLU A 80 19.67 -15.12 -2.44
N PHE A 81 18.77 -14.27 -1.92
CA PHE A 81 17.93 -14.56 -0.77
C PHE A 81 16.77 -15.50 -1.17
N ALA A 82 16.09 -15.19 -2.29
CA ALA A 82 15.03 -16.02 -2.86
C ALA A 82 15.49 -17.46 -3.12
N VAL A 83 16.67 -17.61 -3.73
CA VAL A 83 17.33 -18.92 -3.97
C VAL A 83 17.67 -19.61 -2.66
N ARG A 84 18.40 -18.94 -1.75
CA ARG A 84 18.94 -19.55 -0.52
C ARG A 84 17.85 -20.08 0.41
N HIS A 85 16.73 -19.36 0.52
CA HIS A 85 15.65 -19.68 1.45
C HIS A 85 14.40 -20.25 0.76
N ARG A 86 14.43 -20.49 -0.56
CA ARG A 86 13.33 -21.03 -1.37
C ARG A 86 12.00 -20.31 -1.12
N LEU A 87 12.01 -18.99 -1.28
CA LEU A 87 10.88 -18.14 -0.96
C LEU A 87 10.63 -17.07 -2.04
N ILE A 88 9.37 -16.67 -2.19
CA ILE A 88 8.92 -15.69 -3.19
C ILE A 88 8.04 -14.64 -2.49
N PRO A 89 8.34 -13.33 -2.58
CA PRO A 89 7.42 -12.31 -2.10
C PRO A 89 6.23 -12.20 -3.08
N VAL A 90 4.98 -12.36 -2.61
CA VAL A 90 3.77 -12.33 -3.45
C VAL A 90 2.89 -11.09 -3.25
N ALA A 91 3.00 -10.43 -2.10
CA ALA A 91 2.41 -9.11 -1.86
C ALA A 91 3.31 -8.28 -0.94
N ARG A 92 3.27 -6.95 -1.07
CA ARG A 92 3.99 -6.00 -0.21
C ARG A 92 3.03 -4.94 0.32
N THR A 93 3.07 -4.69 1.62
CA THR A 93 2.47 -3.50 2.25
C THR A 93 3.59 -2.58 2.79
N GLU A 94 3.23 -1.46 3.40
CA GLU A 94 4.23 -0.57 4.01
C GLU A 94 4.81 -1.09 5.35
N ASP A 95 4.17 -2.08 5.99
CA ASP A 95 4.64 -2.70 7.24
C ASP A 95 5.15 -4.13 7.06
N ALA A 96 4.71 -4.83 6.02
CA ALA A 96 4.92 -6.27 5.88
C ALA A 96 5.16 -6.72 4.44
N VAL A 97 5.78 -7.89 4.29
CA VAL A 97 5.90 -8.60 3.01
C VAL A 97 5.33 -10.00 3.14
N VAL A 98 4.41 -10.37 2.26
CA VAL A 98 3.83 -11.71 2.21
C VAL A 98 4.74 -12.60 1.39
N LEU A 99 5.35 -13.59 2.05
CA LEU A 99 6.30 -14.53 1.50
C LEU A 99 5.64 -15.90 1.35
N VAL A 100 5.68 -16.45 0.14
CA VAL A 100 5.30 -17.82 -0.15
C VAL A 100 6.52 -18.74 -0.05
N VAL A 101 6.34 -19.86 0.66
CA VAL A 101 7.37 -20.87 0.97
C VAL A 101 6.81 -22.29 0.88
N ASP A 102 7.67 -23.29 0.66
CA ASP A 102 7.26 -24.71 0.73
C ASP A 102 7.09 -25.20 2.18
N ARG A 103 7.83 -24.60 3.11
CA ARG A 103 7.82 -24.90 4.54
C ARG A 103 8.12 -23.64 5.36
N PRO A 104 7.64 -23.53 6.61
CA PRO A 104 7.88 -22.34 7.44
C PRO A 104 9.38 -22.11 7.71
N LEU A 105 9.83 -20.89 7.49
CA LEU A 105 11.17 -20.41 7.77
C LEU A 105 11.43 -20.35 9.29
N PRO A 106 12.68 -20.56 9.75
CA PRO A 106 13.05 -20.36 11.15
C PRO A 106 12.96 -18.89 11.58
N ASP A 107 12.60 -18.65 12.85
CA ASP A 107 12.51 -17.31 13.45
C ASP A 107 13.81 -16.48 13.34
N ALA A 108 14.97 -17.14 13.19
CA ALA A 108 16.24 -16.47 12.90
C ALA A 108 16.20 -15.80 11.51
N THR A 109 15.82 -16.54 10.47
CA THR A 109 15.67 -16.04 9.09
C THR A 109 14.54 -14.99 8.99
N LEU A 110 13.45 -15.14 9.75
CA LEU A 110 12.40 -14.11 9.75
C LEU A 110 12.89 -12.77 10.32
N ARG A 111 13.76 -12.79 11.34
CA ARG A 111 14.40 -11.58 11.87
C ARG A 111 15.47 -11.01 10.94
N GLU A 112 16.21 -11.88 10.24
CA GLU A 112 17.15 -11.50 9.17
C GLU A 112 16.42 -10.74 8.04
N ILE A 113 15.30 -11.28 7.54
CA ILE A 113 14.45 -10.64 6.52
C ILE A 113 13.86 -9.31 7.03
N SER A 114 13.29 -9.28 8.25
CA SER A 114 12.73 -8.04 8.82
C SER A 114 13.79 -6.94 8.95
N PHE A 115 15.01 -7.31 9.34
CA PHE A 115 16.14 -6.39 9.44
C PHE A 115 16.67 -5.89 8.08
N GLU A 116 16.83 -6.77 7.08
CA GLU A 116 17.32 -6.37 5.76
C GLU A 116 16.30 -5.55 4.95
N LEU A 117 15.00 -5.87 5.07
CA LEU A 117 13.94 -5.22 4.28
C LEU A 117 13.23 -4.07 5.00
N GLY A 118 13.37 -3.96 6.33
CA GLY A 118 12.69 -2.97 7.16
C GLY A 118 11.17 -3.18 7.31
N ILE A 119 10.67 -4.36 6.95
CA ILE A 119 9.25 -4.75 6.92
C ILE A 119 9.09 -6.20 7.38
N ASP A 120 8.01 -6.49 8.10
CA ASP A 120 7.85 -7.75 8.81
C ASP A 120 7.38 -8.89 7.88
N PRO A 121 8.07 -10.05 7.83
CA PRO A 121 7.72 -11.13 6.92
C PRO A 121 6.53 -11.95 7.43
N VAL A 122 5.46 -11.94 6.64
CA VAL A 122 4.26 -12.76 6.80
C VAL A 122 4.36 -13.98 5.90
N GLN A 123 4.14 -15.19 6.42
CA GLN A 123 4.33 -16.43 5.64
C GLN A 123 3.02 -17.05 5.16
N ARG A 124 3.04 -17.53 3.91
CA ARG A 124 2.02 -18.43 3.34
C ARG A 124 2.66 -19.68 2.74
N ILE A 125 1.91 -20.76 2.68
CA ILE A 125 2.39 -22.08 2.22
C ILE A 125 1.83 -22.42 0.84
N VAL A 126 2.66 -23.02 -0.01
CA VAL A 126 2.23 -23.72 -1.25
C VAL A 126 3.01 -25.02 -1.42
N CYS A 127 2.57 -25.89 -2.32
CA CYS A 127 3.28 -27.10 -2.70
C CYS A 127 4.66 -26.83 -3.33
N SER A 128 5.56 -27.78 -3.19
CA SER A 128 6.98 -27.72 -3.60
C SER A 128 7.16 -27.34 -5.07
N VAL A 129 6.26 -27.79 -5.94
CA VAL A 129 6.25 -27.48 -7.39
C VAL A 129 5.97 -26.01 -7.67
N ARG A 130 5.07 -25.36 -6.92
CA ARG A 130 4.71 -23.96 -7.18
C ARG A 130 5.80 -22.99 -6.72
N VAL A 131 6.55 -23.33 -5.66
CA VAL A 131 7.76 -22.59 -5.29
C VAL A 131 8.81 -22.67 -6.39
N GLU A 132 9.12 -23.87 -6.92
CA GLU A 132 10.10 -23.99 -8.00
C GLU A 132 9.65 -23.32 -9.31
N ALA A 133 8.37 -23.39 -9.66
CA ALA A 133 7.83 -22.73 -10.84
C ALA A 133 7.85 -21.19 -10.72
N GLY A 134 7.53 -20.65 -9.54
CA GLY A 134 7.60 -19.22 -9.28
C GLY A 134 9.04 -18.71 -9.20
N LEU A 135 9.96 -19.47 -8.60
CA LEU A 135 11.40 -19.18 -8.61
C LEU A 135 11.95 -19.17 -10.05
N ALA A 136 11.55 -20.12 -10.88
CA ALA A 136 11.92 -20.15 -12.29
C ALA A 136 11.38 -18.93 -13.06
N ARG A 137 10.08 -18.61 -12.88
CA ARG A 137 9.40 -17.52 -13.58
C ARG A 137 9.92 -16.13 -13.21
N HIS A 138 10.22 -15.90 -11.93
CA HIS A 138 10.49 -14.54 -11.41
C HIS A 138 11.97 -14.24 -11.19
N TYR A 139 12.80 -15.27 -11.03
CA TYR A 139 14.23 -15.12 -10.71
C TYR A 139 15.16 -15.86 -11.69
N ASP A 140 14.64 -16.44 -12.77
CA ASP A 140 15.41 -17.20 -13.77
C ASP A 140 16.28 -18.30 -13.13
N ILE A 141 15.62 -19.29 -12.54
CA ILE A 141 16.22 -20.42 -11.81
C ILE A 141 15.73 -21.71 -12.47
N GLU A 142 16.63 -22.57 -12.94
CA GLU A 142 16.22 -23.81 -13.60
C GLU A 142 15.42 -24.74 -12.66
N MET A 143 14.20 -25.09 -13.06
CA MET A 143 13.45 -26.18 -12.46
C MET A 143 14.14 -27.53 -12.72
N THR A 144 14.07 -28.44 -11.75
CA THR A 144 14.45 -29.84 -11.98
C THR A 144 13.58 -30.47 -13.07
N ALA A 145 14.11 -31.42 -13.85
CA ALA A 145 13.38 -32.00 -14.99
C ALA A 145 12.03 -32.63 -14.61
N ARG A 146 11.97 -33.29 -13.44
CA ARG A 146 10.74 -33.84 -12.84
C ARG A 146 9.73 -32.72 -12.54
N MET A 147 10.18 -31.68 -11.84
CA MET A 147 9.31 -30.56 -11.44
C MET A 147 8.82 -29.73 -12.65
N ARG A 148 9.66 -29.59 -13.68
CA ARG A 148 9.29 -28.95 -14.96
C ARG A 148 8.17 -29.70 -15.68
N HIS A 149 8.27 -31.03 -15.75
CA HIS A 149 7.22 -31.87 -16.35
C HIS A 149 5.91 -31.82 -15.54
N LEU A 150 6.00 -31.87 -14.21
CA LEU A 150 4.82 -31.73 -13.33
C LEU A 150 4.17 -30.36 -13.48
N ASN A 151 4.93 -29.26 -13.50
CA ASN A 151 4.37 -27.93 -13.69
C ASN A 151 3.69 -27.77 -15.05
N GLY A 152 4.25 -28.33 -16.13
CA GLY A 152 3.60 -28.32 -17.45
C GLY A 152 2.26 -29.08 -17.49
N ARG A 153 2.15 -30.21 -16.77
CA ARG A 153 0.86 -30.90 -16.57
C ARG A 153 -0.12 -30.05 -15.75
N LEU A 154 0.36 -29.45 -14.66
CA LEU A 154 -0.47 -28.63 -13.78
C LEU A 154 -0.97 -27.34 -14.46
N GLU A 155 -0.16 -26.68 -15.29
CA GLU A 155 -0.56 -25.48 -16.05
C GLU A 155 -1.62 -25.76 -17.11
N ALA A 156 -1.67 -26.98 -17.65
CA ALA A 156 -2.74 -27.43 -18.55
C ALA A 156 -4.05 -27.81 -17.83
N ALA A 157 -4.02 -27.93 -16.49
CA ALA A 157 -5.18 -28.25 -15.65
C ALA A 157 -5.66 -27.02 -14.86
N ASP A 158 -6.94 -27.00 -14.50
CA ASP A 158 -7.45 -26.02 -13.53
C ASP A 158 -6.73 -26.17 -12.17
N ALA A 159 -6.39 -25.04 -11.55
CA ALA A 159 -5.78 -25.01 -10.24
C ALA A 159 -6.76 -25.41 -9.12
N GLY A 160 -8.07 -25.28 -9.36
CA GLY A 160 -9.13 -25.46 -8.37
C GLY A 160 -9.28 -24.26 -7.43
N SER A 161 -10.23 -24.33 -6.51
CA SER A 161 -10.32 -23.40 -5.37
C SER A 161 -9.32 -23.78 -4.27
N ILE A 162 -9.10 -22.86 -3.32
CA ILE A 162 -8.51 -23.21 -2.02
C ILE A 162 -9.66 -23.66 -1.10
N PRO A 163 -9.78 -24.94 -0.75
CA PRO A 163 -10.70 -25.39 0.28
C PRO A 163 -10.16 -24.99 1.67
N TYR A 164 -11.04 -24.91 2.67
CA TYR A 164 -10.58 -24.88 4.05
C TYR A 164 -10.17 -26.28 4.51
N VAL A 165 -9.05 -26.35 5.23
CA VAL A 165 -8.57 -27.58 5.88
C VAL A 165 -8.27 -27.26 7.33
N ALA A 166 -8.93 -27.93 8.27
CA ALA A 166 -8.73 -27.69 9.69
C ALA A 166 -7.28 -28.05 10.10
N PRO A 167 -6.50 -27.14 10.70
CA PRO A 167 -5.11 -27.39 11.07
C PRO A 167 -4.90 -28.63 11.94
N PHE A 168 -3.71 -29.21 11.89
CA PHE A 168 -3.40 -30.37 12.71
C PHE A 168 -3.32 -30.00 14.21
N GLN A 169 -3.89 -30.85 15.08
CA GLN A 169 -3.92 -30.61 16.52
C GLN A 169 -2.50 -30.59 17.11
N GLY A 170 -2.21 -29.59 17.95
CA GLY A 170 -0.89 -29.41 18.57
C GLY A 170 0.08 -28.50 17.79
N VAL A 171 -0.31 -27.97 16.63
CA VAL A 171 0.43 -26.86 15.99
C VAL A 171 0.28 -25.61 16.85
N GLY A 172 1.41 -25.05 17.32
CA GLY A 172 1.41 -23.82 18.11
C GLY A 172 1.00 -22.58 17.31
N LYS A 173 0.40 -21.58 17.97
CA LYS A 173 -0.07 -20.33 17.33
C LYS A 173 1.04 -19.68 16.51
N ARG A 174 0.86 -19.62 15.19
CA ARG A 174 1.73 -18.93 14.23
C ARG A 174 0.90 -17.91 13.48
N SER A 175 1.29 -16.63 13.54
CA SER A 175 0.55 -15.57 12.85
C SER A 175 0.87 -15.56 11.36
N SER A 176 -0.17 -15.67 10.53
CA SER A 176 -0.16 -15.29 9.11
C SER A 176 -0.68 -13.86 8.90
N LEU A 177 -0.86 -13.09 9.98
CA LEU A 177 -1.10 -11.65 9.98
C LEU A 177 0.19 -10.92 10.40
N PRO A 178 0.41 -9.67 9.94
CA PRO A 178 1.55 -8.87 10.40
C PRO A 178 1.50 -8.68 11.93
N PRO A 179 2.65 -8.69 12.63
CA PRO A 179 2.67 -8.52 14.07
C PRO A 179 2.13 -7.14 14.45
N LYS A 180 1.19 -7.08 15.40
CA LYS A 180 0.79 -5.83 16.04
C LYS A 180 2.03 -5.24 16.72
N LYS A 181 2.60 -4.16 16.16
CA LYS A 181 3.63 -3.36 16.81
C LYS A 181 3.01 -2.69 18.03
N GLU A 182 3.17 -3.30 19.20
CA GLU A 182 2.96 -2.60 20.47
C GLU A 182 3.82 -1.35 20.44
N ILE A 183 3.19 -0.18 20.57
CA ILE A 183 3.89 1.11 20.59
C ILE A 183 4.54 1.23 21.97
N SER A 184 5.70 0.57 22.12
CA SER A 184 6.57 0.65 23.29
C SER A 184 7.30 2.00 23.29
N GLY A 185 6.52 3.08 23.28
CA GLY A 185 6.96 4.46 23.42
C GLY A 185 7.34 4.74 24.87
N SER A 186 8.39 4.08 25.35
CA SER A 186 8.97 4.30 26.67
C SER A 186 9.73 5.63 26.71
N TYR A 187 9.01 6.73 26.53
CA TYR A 187 9.47 8.04 26.97
C TYR A 187 9.71 7.97 28.48
N PRO A 188 10.89 8.39 28.99
CA PRO A 188 11.13 8.45 30.42
C PRO A 188 10.12 9.45 31.02
N ARG A 189 9.23 8.97 31.89
CA ARG A 189 8.31 9.86 32.61
C ARG A 189 9.12 10.81 33.48
N ILE A 190 9.03 12.10 33.18
CA ILE A 190 9.26 13.14 34.17
C ILE A 190 7.95 13.26 34.94
N ASP A 191 7.93 12.85 36.20
CA ASP A 191 6.73 12.98 37.02
C ASP A 191 6.43 14.45 37.31
N SER A 192 5.35 14.96 36.72
CA SER A 192 4.76 16.26 37.03
C SER A 192 3.34 16.05 37.55
N SER A 193 3.23 15.68 38.83
CA SER A 193 1.97 15.40 39.50
C SER A 193 1.09 16.65 39.62
N ILE A 194 0.01 16.71 38.83
CA ILE A 194 -1.09 17.67 39.01
C ILE A 194 -2.37 16.84 39.25
N PRO A 195 -3.00 16.93 40.43
CA PRO A 195 -4.23 16.19 40.72
C PRO A 195 -5.41 16.80 39.95
N ALA A 196 -6.36 15.95 39.53
CA ALA A 196 -7.58 16.40 38.86
C ALA A 196 -8.51 17.15 39.84
N PRO A 197 -9.14 18.26 39.43
CA PRO A 197 -10.13 18.94 40.26
C PRO A 197 -11.42 18.13 40.36
N VAL A 198 -11.93 17.95 41.59
CA VAL A 198 -13.24 17.34 41.86
C VAL A 198 -14.32 18.42 41.71
N GLY A 199 -15.40 18.10 40.99
CA GLY A 199 -16.51 19.04 40.77
C GLY A 199 -17.53 19.08 41.91
N ILE A 200 -18.12 20.26 42.13
CA ILE A 200 -19.30 20.51 42.97
C ILE A 200 -20.18 21.53 42.20
N ALA A 201 -21.50 21.44 42.34
CA ALA A 201 -22.48 22.24 41.60
C ALA A 201 -23.02 23.46 42.39
N ASP A 202 -23.77 24.29 41.67
CA ASP A 202 -24.80 25.25 42.11
C ASP A 202 -24.47 26.35 43.13
N THR A 203 -24.38 27.60 42.66
CA THR A 203 -25.09 28.78 43.22
C THR A 203 -25.02 30.02 42.28
N GLU A 204 -25.87 31.03 42.53
CA GLU A 204 -26.16 32.17 41.64
C GLU A 204 -25.17 33.37 41.70
N PRO A 205 -25.11 34.23 40.65
CA PRO A 205 -24.31 35.47 40.60
C PRO A 205 -25.02 36.68 41.23
N PRO A 206 -24.32 37.74 41.72
CA PRO A 206 -23.94 38.91 40.89
C PRO A 206 -22.70 39.69 41.45
N PRO A 207 -22.42 41.00 41.21
CA PRO A 207 -22.76 41.94 40.11
C PRO A 207 -21.51 42.64 39.45
N ASP A 208 -21.75 43.51 38.45
CA ASP A 208 -20.74 44.37 37.79
C ASP A 208 -20.22 45.56 38.62
N VAL A 209 -18.95 45.97 38.37
CA VAL A 209 -18.43 47.34 38.61
C VAL A 209 -17.44 47.74 37.49
N LEU A 210 -17.58 48.96 36.95
CA LEU A 210 -16.74 49.53 35.87
C LEU A 210 -15.64 50.49 36.40
N PRO A 211 -14.62 50.87 35.58
CA PRO A 211 -13.27 51.19 36.06
C PRO A 211 -12.96 52.69 36.25
N GLN A 212 -11.79 53.01 36.82
CA GLN A 212 -11.20 54.36 36.80
C GLN A 212 -9.75 54.41 36.31
N ILE A 213 -9.61 54.97 35.11
CA ILE A 213 -8.65 55.97 34.62
C ILE A 213 -7.47 56.32 35.55
N GLY A 214 -6.23 56.25 35.02
CA GLY A 214 -4.99 56.61 35.73
C GLY A 214 -3.84 57.08 34.83
N SER A 215 -4.00 58.26 34.23
CA SER A 215 -3.04 59.00 33.39
C SER A 215 -1.56 59.01 33.85
N SER A 216 -0.61 58.85 32.93
CA SER A 216 0.49 59.83 32.70
C SER A 216 1.42 59.46 31.52
N VAL A 217 1.96 60.49 30.84
CA VAL A 217 2.94 60.42 29.73
C VAL A 217 3.92 61.60 29.86
N PRO A 218 5.25 61.36 29.82
CA PRO A 218 6.12 61.95 28.78
C PRO A 218 7.05 60.88 28.16
N ALA A 219 7.24 60.77 26.84
CA ALA A 219 7.82 61.71 25.86
C ALA A 219 9.37 61.72 25.85
N GLY A 220 10.00 61.37 24.71
CA GLY A 220 11.46 61.21 24.61
C GLY A 220 12.00 60.72 23.24
N THR A 221 11.82 61.53 22.20
CA THR A 221 12.64 61.68 20.97
C THR A 221 13.49 60.51 20.39
N PHE A 222 13.21 59.98 19.19
CA PHE A 222 13.56 60.49 17.83
C PHE A 222 15.04 60.35 17.39
N ARG A 223 15.36 59.37 16.49
CA ARG A 223 15.85 59.60 15.10
C ARG A 223 16.23 58.31 14.34
N ASP A 224 15.86 58.27 13.06
CA ASP A 224 16.29 57.28 12.06
C ASP A 224 17.69 57.56 11.48
N SER A 225 18.31 56.55 10.84
CA SER A 225 19.04 56.71 9.54
C SER A 225 19.54 55.37 8.95
N ALA A 226 19.49 55.27 7.61
CA ALA A 226 20.09 54.23 6.74
C ALA A 226 20.05 54.74 5.27
N PRO A 227 20.65 54.07 4.25
CA PRO A 227 21.82 53.17 4.18
C PRO A 227 22.88 53.64 3.13
N GLY A 228 24.00 52.91 2.94
CA GLY A 228 24.96 53.19 1.84
C GLY A 228 26.06 52.11 1.59
N PRO A 229 26.42 51.77 0.31
CA PRO A 229 27.47 50.81 -0.08
C PRO A 229 28.69 51.55 -0.75
N PRO A 230 29.60 50.96 -1.57
CA PRO A 230 29.88 49.55 -1.98
C PRO A 230 31.38 49.15 -1.98
N HIS A 231 31.75 47.95 -2.50
CA HIS A 231 32.94 47.80 -3.38
C HIS A 231 32.94 46.48 -4.20
N ARG A 232 33.74 46.43 -5.28
CA ARG A 232 33.92 45.29 -6.23
C ARG A 232 35.36 44.75 -6.26
N LYS A 233 35.55 43.53 -6.78
CA LYS A 233 36.69 43.16 -7.66
C LYS A 233 36.36 41.97 -8.58
N ARG A 234 37.12 41.80 -9.68
CA ARG A 234 36.94 40.85 -10.80
C ARG A 234 38.31 40.50 -11.38
N SER A 235 38.56 39.25 -11.77
CA SER A 235 39.78 38.87 -12.53
C SER A 235 39.61 37.57 -13.32
N GLU A 236 39.95 37.63 -14.61
CA GLU A 236 40.04 36.60 -15.66
C GLU A 236 40.67 37.33 -16.89
N PRO A 237 41.14 36.68 -17.97
CA PRO A 237 41.35 35.24 -18.23
C PRO A 237 42.78 34.95 -18.79
N THR A 238 43.04 33.73 -19.31
CA THR A 238 43.95 33.44 -20.45
C THR A 238 43.56 32.09 -21.08
N SER A 239 43.89 31.88 -22.37
CA SER A 239 43.35 30.82 -23.25
C SER A 239 44.24 29.57 -23.40
N GLY A 240 43.64 28.47 -23.90
CA GLY A 240 44.37 27.30 -24.41
C GLY A 240 43.45 26.20 -24.96
N PHE A 241 43.42 26.02 -26.29
CA PHE A 241 42.79 24.88 -26.98
C PHE A 241 43.87 23.87 -27.41
N LEU A 242 43.59 22.56 -27.35
CA LEU A 242 43.82 21.58 -28.43
C LEU A 242 43.33 20.16 -28.04
N ASN A 243 43.51 19.18 -28.93
CA ASN A 243 42.62 18.02 -29.08
C ASN A 243 43.27 16.66 -28.73
N ALA A 244 42.42 15.76 -28.19
CA ALA A 244 42.38 14.30 -28.39
C ALA A 244 43.52 13.33 -27.91
N THR A 245 43.03 12.15 -27.48
CA THR A 245 43.64 10.79 -27.47
C THR A 245 45.03 10.51 -26.84
N ARG A 246 45.02 9.78 -25.71
CA ARG A 246 45.46 8.36 -25.62
C ARG A 246 45.13 7.71 -24.25
N TYR A 247 45.20 6.38 -24.20
CA TYR A 247 44.92 5.56 -23.01
C TYR A 247 45.98 5.70 -21.91
N SER A 248 45.57 5.63 -20.64
CA SER A 248 46.38 5.13 -19.52
C SER A 248 45.46 4.71 -18.36
N LEU A 249 45.72 3.55 -17.74
CA LEU A 249 44.95 3.00 -16.61
C LEU A 249 45.63 3.32 -15.26
N PRO A 250 44.88 3.68 -14.20
CA PRO A 250 45.37 3.62 -12.82
C PRO A 250 45.42 2.17 -12.29
N PRO A 251 46.21 1.88 -11.24
CA PRO A 251 46.58 0.52 -10.83
C PRO A 251 45.57 -0.19 -9.91
N ARG A 252 45.76 -1.52 -9.76
CA ARG A 252 45.07 -2.37 -8.77
C ARG A 252 45.64 -2.16 -7.35
N PRO A 253 44.84 -2.40 -6.28
CA PRO A 253 45.33 -2.45 -4.91
C PRO A 253 46.13 -3.75 -4.63
N PRO A 254 47.00 -3.78 -3.59
CA PRO A 254 47.77 -4.95 -3.22
C PRO A 254 46.98 -5.95 -2.33
N GLU A 255 47.23 -7.24 -2.54
CA GLU A 255 46.80 -8.32 -1.64
C GLU A 255 47.86 -8.56 -0.55
N VAL A 256 47.43 -8.95 0.67
CA VAL A 256 48.30 -9.61 1.65
C VAL A 256 47.53 -10.77 2.30
N LEU A 257 48.07 -11.98 2.16
CA LEU A 257 47.58 -13.21 2.76
C LEU A 257 48.30 -13.50 4.09
N GLY A 258 47.59 -14.06 5.08
CA GLY A 258 48.20 -14.52 6.33
C GLY A 258 47.21 -15.21 7.28
N ARG A 259 47.34 -16.52 7.46
CA ARG A 259 46.70 -17.33 8.54
C ARG A 259 47.83 -18.00 9.39
N PRO A 260 47.58 -19.01 10.25
CA PRO A 260 47.26 -18.82 11.68
C PRO A 260 48.24 -19.58 12.61
N SER A 261 48.01 -19.56 13.93
CA SER A 261 48.63 -20.49 14.91
C SER A 261 47.82 -20.57 16.22
N ALA A 262 48.02 -21.61 17.05
CA ALA A 262 47.11 -21.92 18.17
C ALA A 262 47.73 -22.68 19.38
N ARG A 263 47.27 -22.30 20.60
CA ARG A 263 47.30 -23.05 21.89
C ARG A 263 48.69 -23.38 22.50
N PRO A 264 48.82 -23.83 23.79
CA PRO A 264 47.79 -24.21 24.79
C PRO A 264 47.86 -23.53 26.20
N THR A 265 47.03 -24.08 27.13
CA THR A 265 46.74 -23.87 28.58
C THR A 265 47.93 -24.04 29.57
N PRO A 266 47.90 -23.71 30.93
CA PRO A 266 46.83 -24.06 31.91
C PRO A 266 46.64 -23.30 33.30
N SER A 267 45.64 -23.77 34.09
CA SER A 267 45.50 -23.79 35.59
C SER A 267 44.70 -22.71 36.39
N ARG A 268 44.31 -23.09 37.64
CA ARG A 268 43.39 -22.49 38.68
C ARG A 268 44.02 -22.72 40.09
N PRO A 269 43.46 -22.33 41.29
CA PRO A 269 42.39 -21.39 41.70
C PRO A 269 42.99 -20.25 42.61
N PRO A 270 42.65 -19.89 43.90
CA PRO A 270 41.60 -20.24 44.91
C PRO A 270 40.59 -19.07 45.17
N ALA A 271 40.18 -18.78 46.44
CA ALA A 271 39.15 -17.79 46.83
C ALA A 271 39.22 -17.33 48.35
N GLU A 272 38.14 -16.67 48.83
CA GLU A 272 37.83 -16.17 50.21
C GLU A 272 38.45 -14.82 50.64
N ARG A 273 37.83 -13.92 51.45
CA ARG A 273 36.82 -14.06 52.55
C ARG A 273 35.76 -12.92 52.56
N GLY A 274 34.83 -12.92 53.53
CA GLY A 274 33.86 -11.83 53.81
C GLY A 274 33.43 -11.74 55.29
N ARG A 275 32.32 -11.01 55.57
CA ARG A 275 31.79 -10.59 56.92
C ARG A 275 32.53 -9.36 57.51
N THR A 276 31.94 -8.40 58.27
CA THR A 276 30.59 -8.22 58.87
C THR A 276 30.24 -6.72 59.08
N ALA A 277 29.00 -6.39 59.52
CA ALA A 277 28.45 -5.03 59.82
C ALA A 277 28.84 -4.49 61.24
N PRO A 278 28.26 -3.42 61.89
CA PRO A 278 27.06 -2.57 61.64
C PRO A 278 27.29 -1.02 61.92
N PRO A 279 26.38 -0.23 62.56
CA PRO A 279 25.04 0.35 62.20
C PRO A 279 25.15 1.89 61.83
N ALA A 280 24.30 2.92 62.12
CA ALA A 280 23.05 3.13 62.90
C ALA A 280 22.26 4.47 62.59
N HIS A 281 20.99 4.54 63.03
CA HIS A 281 20.12 5.66 63.54
C HIS A 281 20.55 7.16 63.40
N SER A 282 19.77 8.11 62.80
CA SER A 282 18.40 8.70 63.07
C SER A 282 18.44 9.97 63.97
N GLU A 283 17.53 10.98 63.96
CA GLU A 283 16.17 11.15 63.39
C GLU A 283 15.71 12.67 63.37
N ARG A 284 14.77 13.08 62.49
CA ARG A 284 13.83 14.27 62.53
C ARG A 284 14.40 15.72 62.68
N ALA A 285 13.61 16.81 62.62
CA ALA A 285 12.62 17.32 61.62
C ALA A 285 12.01 18.68 62.10
N THR A 286 11.80 19.69 61.22
CA THR A 286 10.75 20.77 61.25
C THR A 286 11.06 21.92 60.26
N GLY A 287 10.05 22.68 59.82
CA GLY A 287 10.20 24.04 59.25
C GLY A 287 9.61 24.26 57.85
N TRP A 288 8.78 25.29 57.68
CA TRP A 288 8.08 25.66 56.43
C TRP A 288 7.98 27.19 56.34
N GLU A 289 8.25 27.82 55.18
CA GLU A 289 7.56 29.01 54.62
C GLU A 289 8.17 29.43 53.24
N PRO A 290 7.49 30.24 52.39
CA PRO A 290 7.79 30.32 50.94
C PRO A 290 8.05 31.72 50.33
N ALA A 291 8.74 31.75 49.17
CA ALA A 291 8.76 32.85 48.18
C ALA A 291 9.50 32.41 46.88
N PRO A 292 9.42 33.13 45.73
CA PRO A 292 8.36 34.00 45.20
C PRO A 292 7.81 33.52 43.82
N GLY A 293 6.80 34.20 43.26
CA GLY A 293 6.19 33.85 41.95
C GLY A 293 6.88 34.47 40.71
N PRO A 294 6.77 33.84 39.51
CA PRO A 294 7.36 34.33 38.25
C PRO A 294 6.47 35.35 37.50
N PRO A 295 7.04 36.20 36.62
CA PRO A 295 6.30 37.20 35.84
C PRO A 295 5.59 36.62 34.60
N ALA A 296 4.49 37.25 34.18
CA ALA A 296 3.71 36.88 33.00
C ALA A 296 3.91 37.84 31.82
N MET A 297 3.88 37.31 30.59
CA MET A 297 3.86 38.05 29.30
C MET A 297 2.98 37.29 28.28
N PRO A 298 2.53 37.91 27.16
CA PRO A 298 1.08 38.00 26.92
C PRO A 298 0.52 37.07 25.84
N HIS A 299 -0.81 36.96 25.84
CA HIS A 299 -1.57 36.14 24.90
C HIS A 299 -1.44 36.59 23.43
N ARG A 300 -1.08 35.64 22.56
CA ARG A 300 -1.70 35.50 21.22
C ARG A 300 -2.32 34.11 21.14
N ARG A 301 -3.60 34.03 20.75
CA ARG A 301 -4.27 32.74 20.45
C ARG A 301 -3.77 32.21 19.10
N SER A 302 -2.62 31.55 19.10
CA SER A 302 -2.26 30.59 18.04
C SER A 302 -2.94 29.26 18.35
N VAL A 303 -3.94 28.89 17.55
CA VAL A 303 -4.44 27.50 17.54
C VAL A 303 -3.28 26.61 17.06
N PRO A 304 -2.94 25.50 17.76
CA PRO A 304 -1.92 24.58 17.29
C PRO A 304 -2.30 24.02 15.90
N PRO A 305 -1.36 23.87 14.96
CA PRO A 305 -1.65 23.22 13.70
C PRO A 305 -2.00 21.75 13.93
N ASP A 306 -3.19 21.31 13.48
CA ASP A 306 -3.56 19.89 13.51
C ASP A 306 -2.64 19.11 12.55
N PRO A 307 -1.85 18.12 13.04
CA PRO A 307 -0.95 17.33 12.20
C PRO A 307 -1.67 16.52 11.11
N ARG A 308 -3.00 16.32 11.21
CA ARG A 308 -3.81 15.73 10.13
C ARG A 308 -3.76 16.54 8.82
N ARG A 309 -3.41 17.83 8.86
CA ARG A 309 -3.52 18.73 7.70
C ARG A 309 -2.36 18.65 6.70
N ASP A 310 -1.20 18.14 7.11
CA ASP A 310 0.00 18.05 6.26
C ASP A 310 0.11 16.73 5.47
N ASN A 311 -0.75 15.74 5.73
CA ASN A 311 -0.86 14.54 4.91
C ASN A 311 -1.78 14.78 3.70
N ASP A 312 -1.30 15.51 2.69
CA ASP A 312 -2.05 15.89 1.48
C ASP A 312 -2.36 14.73 0.50
N GLY A 313 -2.11 13.49 0.92
CA GLY A 313 -2.21 12.29 0.09
C GLY A 313 -1.03 12.06 -0.88
N SER A 314 0.00 12.93 -0.91
CA SER A 314 1.14 12.77 -1.85
C SER A 314 2.00 11.52 -1.63
N ALA A 315 1.81 10.77 -0.53
CA ALA A 315 2.42 9.45 -0.35
C ALA A 315 1.85 8.40 -1.32
N MET A 316 0.70 8.66 -1.95
CA MET A 316 0.12 7.80 -2.97
C MET A 316 0.70 8.16 -4.35
N SER A 317 1.73 7.43 -4.75
CA SER A 317 2.34 7.49 -6.09
C SER A 317 2.35 6.11 -6.73
N HIS A 318 1.51 5.95 -7.75
CA HIS A 318 1.44 4.81 -8.66
C HIS A 318 1.58 5.30 -10.10
N ASP A 319 1.93 4.39 -10.98
CA ASP A 319 2.08 4.64 -12.42
C ASP A 319 0.76 5.02 -13.08
N VAL A 320 0.70 6.28 -13.53
CA VAL A 320 -0.14 6.68 -14.66
C VAL A 320 0.82 7.03 -15.78
N VAL A 321 1.00 6.07 -16.70
CA VAL A 321 1.69 6.26 -17.97
C VAL A 321 0.77 7.06 -18.89
N SER A 322 1.32 8.03 -19.63
CA SER A 322 0.54 8.81 -20.59
C SER A 322 0.24 7.96 -21.83
N LEU A 323 -0.99 7.45 -21.93
CA LEU A 323 -1.43 6.63 -23.07
C LEU A 323 -1.48 7.46 -24.36
N GLY A 324 -0.78 6.99 -25.40
CA GLY A 324 -0.58 7.73 -26.65
C GLY A 324 -1.86 7.90 -27.50
N PRO A 325 -2.12 9.08 -28.09
CA PRO A 325 -3.42 9.43 -28.67
C PRO A 325 -3.62 8.96 -30.13
N HIS A 326 -3.65 7.64 -30.37
CA HIS A 326 -3.90 7.07 -31.70
C HIS A 326 -4.97 5.96 -31.73
N ALA A 327 -6.23 6.38 -31.66
CA ALA A 327 -7.39 5.62 -32.14
C ALA A 327 -8.29 6.54 -32.99
N PRO A 328 -8.99 6.05 -34.03
CA PRO A 328 -9.76 6.91 -34.94
C PRO A 328 -11.01 7.49 -34.27
N PHE A 329 -11.27 8.78 -34.51
CA PHE A 329 -12.48 9.47 -34.03
C PHE A 329 -13.74 8.90 -34.69
N SER A 330 -14.64 8.34 -33.89
CA SER A 330 -16.05 8.16 -34.24
C SER A 330 -16.87 9.33 -33.69
N ALA A 331 -17.66 9.98 -34.54
CA ALA A 331 -18.46 11.14 -34.15
C ALA A 331 -19.59 10.76 -33.17
N PRO A 332 -19.96 11.64 -32.21
CA PRO A 332 -21.04 11.36 -31.27
C PRO A 332 -22.41 11.40 -31.98
N PRO A 333 -23.31 10.43 -31.73
CA PRO A 333 -24.71 10.55 -32.14
C PRO A 333 -25.42 11.65 -31.34
N SER A 334 -26.40 12.30 -31.98
CA SER A 334 -27.06 13.50 -31.47
C SER A 334 -27.77 13.29 -30.12
N ALA A 335 -27.78 14.34 -29.30
CA ALA A 335 -28.56 14.38 -28.08
C ALA A 335 -30.05 14.64 -28.37
N ASP A 336 -30.88 13.60 -28.28
CA ASP A 336 -32.30 13.71 -27.88
C ASP A 336 -32.87 12.36 -27.44
N SER A 337 -32.65 12.00 -26.17
CA SER A 337 -33.32 10.89 -25.48
C SER A 337 -33.13 11.03 -23.97
N ALA A 338 -34.22 11.16 -23.22
CA ALA A 338 -34.17 11.19 -21.75
C ALA A 338 -33.79 9.80 -21.19
N PRO A 339 -33.00 9.72 -20.09
CA PRO A 339 -32.59 8.45 -19.51
C PRO A 339 -33.78 7.75 -18.87
N ALA A 340 -34.30 6.71 -19.53
CA ALA A 340 -35.34 5.86 -18.98
C ALA A 340 -34.82 5.09 -17.76
N LEU A 341 -35.29 5.47 -16.57
CA LEU A 341 -35.03 4.76 -15.32
C LEU A 341 -35.53 3.32 -15.42
N ARG A 342 -34.62 2.38 -15.71
CA ARG A 342 -34.88 0.94 -15.56
C ARG A 342 -35.01 0.59 -14.07
N ARG A 343 -36.19 0.84 -13.50
CA ARG A 343 -36.61 0.22 -12.24
C ARG A 343 -36.55 -1.29 -12.42
N TRP A 344 -35.53 -1.91 -11.83
CA TRP A 344 -35.43 -3.35 -11.75
C TRP A 344 -36.64 -3.87 -10.95
N ARG A 345 -37.31 -4.89 -11.49
CA ARG A 345 -38.27 -5.70 -10.73
C ARG A 345 -37.68 -7.12 -10.68
N PRO A 346 -37.52 -7.74 -9.50
CA PRO A 346 -37.21 -9.16 -9.45
C PRO A 346 -38.33 -9.95 -10.13
N ALA A 347 -37.98 -11.07 -10.76
CA ALA A 347 -38.96 -11.99 -11.30
C ALA A 347 -39.75 -12.66 -10.15
N PRO A 348 -41.05 -12.95 -10.32
CA PRO A 348 -41.78 -13.77 -9.35
C PRO A 348 -41.17 -15.18 -9.30
N PRO A 349 -41.19 -15.86 -8.13
CA PRO A 349 -40.74 -17.24 -8.02
C PRO A 349 -41.60 -18.17 -8.90
N PRO A 350 -41.04 -19.28 -9.40
CA PRO A 350 -41.78 -20.21 -10.25
C PRO A 350 -42.90 -20.89 -9.45
N THR A 351 -44.14 -20.77 -9.93
CA THR A 351 -45.29 -21.45 -9.33
C THR A 351 -45.13 -22.96 -9.47
N ALA A 352 -44.95 -23.66 -8.35
CA ALA A 352 -44.90 -25.11 -8.34
C ALA A 352 -46.26 -25.72 -8.71
N ALA A 353 -46.24 -26.81 -9.48
CA ALA A 353 -47.39 -27.70 -9.67
C ALA A 353 -47.20 -28.92 -8.75
N ASP A 354 -48.27 -29.40 -8.13
CA ASP A 354 -48.22 -30.45 -7.12
C ASP A 354 -47.62 -31.77 -7.65
N GLY A 355 -46.63 -32.31 -6.93
CA GLY A 355 -45.80 -33.43 -7.39
C GLY A 355 -45.21 -34.33 -6.28
N GLN A 356 -45.80 -34.30 -5.09
CA GLN A 356 -45.67 -35.27 -3.99
C GLN A 356 -44.34 -36.05 -3.84
N LEU A 357 -43.32 -35.38 -3.30
CA LEU A 357 -42.22 -36.01 -2.56
C LEU A 357 -42.15 -35.38 -1.15
N PRO A 358 -41.66 -36.10 -0.12
CA PRO A 358 -41.49 -35.54 1.22
C PRO A 358 -40.28 -34.61 1.26
N SER A 359 -40.43 -33.39 0.75
CA SER A 359 -39.43 -32.34 0.92
C SER A 359 -39.37 -31.92 2.39
N VAL A 360 -38.31 -32.35 3.08
CA VAL A 360 -37.84 -31.66 4.28
C VAL A 360 -37.38 -30.27 3.81
N ILE A 361 -38.22 -29.26 4.03
CA ILE A 361 -37.85 -27.87 3.84
C ILE A 361 -36.89 -27.52 4.98
N VAL A 362 -35.59 -27.71 4.74
CA VAL A 362 -34.56 -27.02 5.51
C VAL A 362 -34.62 -25.56 5.09
N ASP A 363 -34.83 -24.65 6.03
CA ASP A 363 -35.02 -23.24 5.71
C ASP A 363 -33.67 -22.54 5.53
N VAL A 364 -33.06 -22.81 4.36
CA VAL A 364 -31.72 -22.32 4.01
C VAL A 364 -31.63 -20.78 4.10
N GLY A 365 -32.75 -20.06 3.97
CA GLY A 365 -32.80 -18.61 4.14
C GLY A 365 -32.53 -18.16 5.57
N ASP A 366 -33.22 -18.77 6.55
CA ASP A 366 -33.00 -18.50 7.97
C ASP A 366 -31.60 -18.95 8.42
N ASP A 367 -31.04 -20.01 7.82
CA ASP A 367 -29.64 -20.42 8.05
C ASP A 367 -28.64 -19.36 7.51
N VAL A 368 -28.88 -18.78 6.32
CA VAL A 368 -28.02 -17.71 5.78
C VAL A 368 -28.01 -16.50 6.72
N GLU A 369 -29.17 -16.01 7.13
CA GLU A 369 -29.27 -14.79 7.94
C GLU A 369 -28.68 -15.00 9.35
N GLN A 370 -28.83 -16.19 9.95
CA GLN A 370 -28.15 -16.53 11.21
C GLN A 370 -26.62 -16.54 11.08
N LEU A 371 -26.08 -17.13 10.01
CA LEU A 371 -24.63 -17.18 9.79
C LEU A 371 -24.03 -15.80 9.50
N VAL A 372 -24.75 -14.95 8.76
CA VAL A 372 -24.32 -13.57 8.49
C VAL A 372 -24.46 -12.69 9.73
N ALA A 373 -25.50 -12.86 10.55
CA ALA A 373 -25.62 -12.19 11.85
C ALA A 373 -24.48 -12.59 12.82
N ALA A 374 -24.03 -13.85 12.80
CA ALA A 374 -22.86 -14.30 13.55
C ALA A 374 -21.55 -13.64 13.05
N LEU A 375 -21.36 -13.54 11.73
CA LEU A 375 -20.24 -12.79 11.14
C LEU A 375 -20.26 -11.30 11.51
N ARG A 376 -21.44 -10.69 11.63
CA ARG A 376 -21.56 -9.25 11.90
C ARG A 376 -20.86 -8.83 13.18
N GLU A 377 -21.00 -9.62 14.24
CA GLU A 377 -20.45 -9.31 15.57
C GLU A 377 -19.08 -9.96 15.84
N ALA A 378 -18.46 -10.56 14.83
CA ALA A 378 -17.20 -11.30 14.91
C ALA A 378 -15.96 -10.39 15.09
N GLY A 379 -14.99 -10.87 15.88
CA GLY A 379 -13.68 -10.24 16.04
C GLY A 379 -12.63 -10.77 15.05
N PRO A 380 -11.40 -10.18 15.06
CA PRO A 380 -10.32 -10.60 14.15
C PRO A 380 -9.86 -12.06 14.31
N GLU A 381 -10.08 -12.66 15.48
CA GLU A 381 -9.70 -14.05 15.78
C GLU A 381 -10.74 -15.07 15.27
N ASP A 382 -11.96 -14.63 14.93
CA ASP A 382 -13.12 -15.48 14.64
C ASP A 382 -13.21 -15.88 13.15
N GLU A 383 -12.07 -15.98 12.45
CA GLU A 383 -11.98 -16.19 10.99
C GLU A 383 -12.74 -17.43 10.49
N MET A 384 -12.93 -18.45 11.36
CA MET A 384 -13.67 -19.66 11.02
C MET A 384 -15.16 -19.43 10.75
N LEU A 385 -15.76 -18.31 11.21
CA LEU A 385 -17.16 -17.97 10.91
C LEU A 385 -17.41 -17.61 9.44
N ILE A 386 -16.34 -17.32 8.68
CA ILE A 386 -16.43 -17.03 7.23
C ILE A 386 -16.77 -18.32 6.44
N LEU A 387 -16.37 -19.48 6.95
CA LEU A 387 -16.36 -20.73 6.20
C LEU A 387 -17.75 -21.31 5.90
N PRO A 388 -18.73 -21.34 6.85
CA PRO A 388 -20.09 -21.75 6.55
C PRO A 388 -20.77 -20.83 5.52
N VAL A 389 -20.47 -19.53 5.59
CA VAL A 389 -21.04 -18.53 4.68
C VAL A 389 -20.49 -18.69 3.26
N LEU A 390 -19.20 -19.03 3.10
CA LEU A 390 -18.64 -19.41 1.80
C LEU A 390 -19.26 -20.73 1.27
N ALA A 391 -19.60 -21.68 2.14
CA ALA A 391 -20.25 -22.93 1.74
C ALA A 391 -21.71 -22.73 1.26
N VAL A 392 -22.42 -21.72 1.78
CA VAL A 392 -23.73 -21.26 1.28
C VAL A 392 -23.64 -20.63 -0.12
N GLY A 393 -22.50 -20.03 -0.47
CA GLY A 393 -22.27 -19.45 -1.80
C GLY A 393 -22.91 -18.07 -2.01
N GLU A 394 -23.17 -17.71 -3.27
CA GLU A 394 -23.70 -16.38 -3.67
C GLU A 394 -25.01 -15.98 -2.97
N ALA A 395 -25.80 -16.95 -2.48
CA ALA A 395 -27.02 -16.69 -1.73
C ALA A 395 -26.78 -15.86 -0.45
N ALA A 396 -25.56 -15.86 0.09
CA ALA A 396 -25.20 -15.04 1.24
C ALA A 396 -24.82 -13.59 0.90
N LEU A 397 -24.47 -13.26 -0.34
CA LEU A 397 -24.02 -11.91 -0.72
C LEU A 397 -25.06 -10.80 -0.51
N PRO A 398 -26.38 -11.01 -0.77
CA PRO A 398 -27.40 -10.04 -0.40
C PRO A 398 -27.40 -9.72 1.10
N ALA A 399 -27.38 -10.75 1.96
CA ALA A 399 -27.38 -10.59 3.42
C ALA A 399 -26.09 -9.91 3.93
N LEU A 400 -24.92 -10.35 3.43
CA LEU A 400 -23.62 -9.73 3.73
C LEU A 400 -23.59 -8.25 3.35
N ALA A 401 -24.25 -7.85 2.24
CA ALA A 401 -24.37 -6.45 1.88
C ALA A 401 -25.28 -5.66 2.84
N ARG A 402 -26.36 -6.26 3.37
CA ARG A 402 -27.22 -5.58 4.36
C ARG A 402 -26.51 -5.33 5.69
N GLU A 403 -25.69 -6.28 6.14
CA GLU A 403 -24.98 -6.20 7.44
C GLU A 403 -23.55 -5.62 7.31
N PHE A 404 -23.20 -5.02 6.17
CA PHE A 404 -21.93 -4.31 5.97
C PHE A 404 -21.97 -2.91 6.65
N PRO A 405 -20.86 -2.41 7.22
CA PRO A 405 -19.57 -3.07 7.41
C PRO A 405 -19.56 -4.09 8.55
N GLY A 406 -20.60 -4.13 9.38
CA GLY A 406 -20.63 -4.91 10.61
C GLY A 406 -19.67 -4.36 11.66
N LYS A 407 -19.25 -5.21 12.60
CA LYS A 407 -18.34 -4.83 13.68
C LYS A 407 -16.95 -4.50 13.13
N LEU A 408 -16.62 -3.21 13.20
CA LEU A 408 -15.34 -2.66 12.78
C LEU A 408 -14.20 -3.16 13.68
N TRP A 409 -13.09 -3.52 13.06
CA TRP A 409 -11.82 -3.82 13.73
C TRP A 409 -10.85 -2.62 13.72
N PHE A 410 -11.26 -1.52 13.08
CA PHE A 410 -10.53 -0.29 12.89
C PHE A 410 -11.51 0.89 12.90
N ASP A 411 -11.32 1.86 13.80
CA ASP A 411 -12.06 3.12 13.77
C ASP A 411 -11.25 4.18 13.02
N ARG A 412 -11.85 4.70 11.94
CA ARG A 412 -11.28 5.77 11.11
C ARG A 412 -11.14 7.13 11.83
N ASN A 413 -11.84 7.32 12.94
CA ASN A 413 -11.84 8.56 13.72
C ASN A 413 -10.67 8.64 14.71
N GLU A 414 -10.17 7.48 15.16
CA GLU A 414 -9.01 7.40 16.04
C GLU A 414 -7.69 7.77 15.33
N PRO A 415 -6.67 8.28 16.04
CA PRO A 415 -5.37 8.60 15.45
C PRO A 415 -4.61 7.35 14.97
N HIS A 416 -4.68 7.06 13.68
CA HIS A 416 -4.03 5.93 13.04
C HIS A 416 -2.87 6.36 12.12
N ALA A 417 -1.78 5.59 12.11
CA ALA A 417 -0.64 5.85 11.22
C ALA A 417 -0.92 5.43 9.77
N ARG A 418 -1.70 4.36 9.58
CA ARG A 418 -2.05 3.75 8.28
C ARG A 418 -3.51 3.29 8.32
N ILE A 419 -4.14 3.24 7.15
CA ILE A 419 -5.46 2.61 6.96
C ILE A 419 -5.19 1.11 6.73
N PRO A 420 -5.97 0.18 7.32
CA PRO A 420 -5.81 -1.25 7.08
C PRO A 420 -6.11 -1.65 5.63
N ALA A 421 -5.79 -2.90 5.28
CA ALA A 421 -6.29 -3.53 4.07
C ALA A 421 -7.83 -3.63 4.12
N GLY A 422 -8.50 -3.64 2.96
CA GLY A 422 -9.97 -3.76 2.89
C GLY A 422 -10.51 -5.03 3.52
N ARG A 423 -9.74 -6.12 3.43
CA ARG A 423 -10.01 -7.42 4.09
C ARG A 423 -9.86 -7.41 5.62
N ASP A 424 -9.36 -6.32 6.19
CA ASP A 424 -9.04 -6.16 7.62
C ASP A 424 -9.88 -5.07 8.30
N VAL A 425 -10.90 -4.55 7.61
CA VAL A 425 -11.89 -3.61 8.18
C VAL A 425 -12.85 -4.33 9.14
N SER A 426 -13.34 -5.52 8.74
CA SER A 426 -14.29 -6.34 9.50
C SER A 426 -14.38 -7.77 8.93
N ALA A 427 -15.06 -8.67 9.64
CA ALA A 427 -15.34 -10.02 9.16
C ALA A 427 -16.22 -10.04 7.90
N VAL A 428 -17.18 -9.12 7.80
CA VAL A 428 -18.04 -8.96 6.61
C VAL A 428 -17.21 -8.51 5.41
N ALA A 429 -16.36 -7.49 5.58
CA ALA A 429 -15.45 -7.02 4.52
C ALA A 429 -14.45 -8.10 4.07
N ARG A 430 -13.94 -8.90 5.01
CA ARG A 430 -13.09 -10.06 4.71
C ARG A 430 -13.85 -11.14 3.92
N THR A 431 -15.12 -11.36 4.24
CA THR A 431 -15.99 -12.31 3.54
C THR A 431 -16.29 -11.87 2.10
N PHE A 432 -16.51 -10.57 1.87
CA PHE A 432 -16.57 -10.00 0.51
C PHE A 432 -15.32 -10.35 -0.31
N VAL A 433 -14.11 -10.12 0.21
CA VAL A 433 -12.86 -10.47 -0.48
C VAL A 433 -12.74 -11.97 -0.73
N ALA A 434 -13.22 -12.82 0.18
CA ALA A 434 -13.21 -14.28 0.02
C ALA A 434 -14.19 -14.79 -1.07
N PHE A 435 -15.28 -14.06 -1.34
CA PHE A 435 -16.13 -14.31 -2.51
C PHE A 435 -15.52 -13.82 -3.84
N GLY A 436 -14.47 -12.99 -3.78
CA GLY A 436 -13.80 -12.44 -4.95
C GLY A 436 -14.73 -11.63 -5.85
N GLN A 437 -14.49 -11.65 -7.16
CA GLN A 437 -15.21 -10.81 -8.12
C GLN A 437 -16.75 -10.96 -8.08
N ARG A 438 -17.26 -12.08 -7.56
CA ARG A 438 -18.71 -12.33 -7.36
C ARG A 438 -19.36 -11.32 -6.40
N SER A 439 -18.60 -10.71 -5.49
CA SER A 439 -19.10 -9.70 -4.56
C SER A 439 -19.15 -8.27 -5.14
N VAL A 440 -18.54 -8.01 -6.30
CA VAL A 440 -18.45 -6.65 -6.89
C VAL A 440 -19.83 -6.02 -7.16
N PRO A 441 -20.83 -6.72 -7.72
CA PRO A 441 -22.18 -6.18 -7.90
C PRO A 441 -22.88 -5.76 -6.58
N TYR A 442 -22.47 -6.34 -5.44
CA TYR A 442 -22.99 -6.04 -4.11
C TYR A 442 -22.18 -4.93 -3.41
N LEU A 443 -20.91 -4.75 -3.77
CA LEU A 443 -20.06 -3.65 -3.29
C LEU A 443 -20.43 -2.31 -3.94
N ILE A 444 -20.88 -2.31 -5.20
CA ILE A 444 -21.22 -1.09 -5.95
C ILE A 444 -22.32 -0.26 -5.25
N PRO A 445 -23.45 -0.83 -4.78
CA PRO A 445 -24.43 -0.10 -3.96
C PRO A 445 -23.85 0.51 -2.69
N LEU A 446 -22.98 -0.21 -1.97
CA LEU A 446 -22.37 0.26 -0.72
C LEU A 446 -21.41 1.45 -0.93
N LEU A 447 -20.84 1.59 -2.12
CA LEU A 447 -20.11 2.80 -2.52
C LEU A 447 -21.02 4.02 -2.71
N GLU A 448 -22.34 3.84 -2.83
CA GLU A 448 -23.30 4.91 -3.07
C GLU A 448 -24.31 5.12 -1.92
N ASP A 449 -24.10 4.44 -0.79
CA ASP A 449 -24.94 4.49 0.41
C ASP A 449 -25.11 5.91 0.99
N GLU A 450 -26.17 6.16 1.76
CA GLU A 450 -26.38 7.46 2.41
C GLU A 450 -25.39 7.68 3.59
N ASP A 451 -24.99 6.61 4.29
CA ASP A 451 -24.06 6.65 5.42
C ASP A 451 -22.60 6.92 4.98
N PRO A 452 -21.95 8.01 5.45
CA PRO A 452 -20.54 8.30 5.18
C PRO A 452 -19.55 7.25 5.69
N ASP A 453 -19.87 6.50 6.75
CA ASP A 453 -18.99 5.44 7.28
C ASP A 453 -19.03 4.22 6.35
N THR A 454 -20.22 3.72 6.02
CA THR A 454 -20.46 2.65 5.04
C THR A 454 -19.77 2.95 3.71
N ARG A 455 -19.97 4.14 3.13
CA ARG A 455 -19.27 4.54 1.89
C ARG A 455 -17.75 4.55 2.04
N TYR A 456 -17.22 5.04 3.17
CA TYR A 456 -15.78 5.03 3.43
C TYR A 456 -15.23 3.60 3.47
N TYR A 457 -15.84 2.72 4.26
CA TYR A 457 -15.38 1.34 4.42
C TYR A 457 -15.54 0.54 3.12
N ALA A 458 -16.61 0.77 2.35
CA ALA A 458 -16.76 0.21 1.01
C ALA A 458 -15.67 0.70 0.03
N THR A 459 -15.27 1.98 0.13
CA THR A 459 -14.19 2.56 -0.69
C THR A 459 -12.81 1.99 -0.32
N VAL A 460 -12.56 1.71 0.97
CA VAL A 460 -11.34 0.99 1.42
C VAL A 460 -11.38 -0.47 0.92
N LEU A 461 -12.50 -1.16 1.08
CA LEU A 461 -12.71 -2.53 0.58
C LEU A 461 -12.50 -2.65 -0.94
N ALA A 462 -12.95 -1.68 -1.73
CA ALA A 462 -12.77 -1.67 -3.18
C ALA A 462 -11.31 -1.66 -3.64
N SER A 463 -10.34 -1.29 -2.78
CA SER A 463 -8.91 -1.36 -3.13
C SER A 463 -8.35 -2.80 -3.18
N GLU A 464 -9.10 -3.79 -2.70
CA GLU A 464 -8.75 -5.23 -2.80
C GLU A 464 -9.13 -5.85 -4.16
N PHE A 465 -9.86 -5.12 -5.01
CA PHE A 465 -10.46 -5.65 -6.24
C PHE A 465 -9.95 -4.92 -7.49
N VAL A 466 -9.50 -5.69 -8.50
CA VAL A 466 -9.33 -5.21 -9.88
C VAL A 466 -10.58 -5.59 -10.67
N HIS A 467 -11.49 -4.65 -10.91
CA HIS A 467 -12.71 -4.90 -11.69
C HIS A 467 -13.18 -3.65 -12.46
N PRO A 468 -13.45 -3.75 -13.78
CA PRO A 468 -13.91 -2.63 -14.63
C PRO A 468 -15.08 -1.83 -14.02
N ASP A 469 -16.11 -2.53 -13.53
CA ASP A 469 -17.32 -1.89 -13.00
C ASP A 469 -17.08 -1.04 -11.74
N LEU A 470 -15.96 -1.20 -11.03
CA LEU A 470 -15.61 -0.37 -9.86
C LEU A 470 -15.03 1.00 -10.25
N VAL A 471 -14.48 1.15 -11.45
CA VAL A 471 -13.80 2.39 -11.86
C VAL A 471 -14.76 3.59 -11.86
N GLN A 472 -15.98 3.42 -12.38
CA GLN A 472 -16.94 4.53 -12.47
C GLN A 472 -17.53 4.92 -11.10
N PRO A 473 -17.97 4.00 -10.22
CA PRO A 473 -18.40 4.28 -8.85
C PRO A 473 -17.31 4.86 -7.95
N ILE A 474 -16.09 4.31 -7.96
CA ILE A 474 -14.96 4.88 -7.21
C ILE A 474 -14.60 6.27 -7.76
N GLY A 475 -14.68 6.46 -9.08
CA GLY A 475 -14.57 7.78 -9.71
C GLY A 475 -15.62 8.79 -9.25
N ARG A 476 -16.78 8.38 -8.73
CA ARG A 476 -17.75 9.26 -8.07
C ARG A 476 -17.32 9.62 -6.65
N ARG A 477 -16.65 8.71 -5.93
CA ARG A 477 -16.12 8.97 -4.56
C ARG A 477 -15.03 10.03 -4.52
N LEU A 478 -14.40 10.37 -5.65
CA LEU A 478 -13.56 11.57 -5.78
C LEU A 478 -14.29 12.88 -5.42
N PHE A 479 -15.63 12.90 -5.52
CA PHE A 479 -16.52 14.02 -5.22
C PHE A 479 -17.31 13.83 -3.90
N ASP A 480 -17.01 12.80 -3.11
CA ASP A 480 -17.71 12.56 -1.84
C ASP A 480 -17.52 13.75 -0.88
N PRO A 481 -18.53 14.16 -0.09
CA PRO A 481 -18.32 15.15 0.97
C PRO A 481 -17.27 14.70 2.01
N ASP A 482 -17.13 13.41 2.28
CA ASP A 482 -16.14 12.90 3.24
C ASP A 482 -14.69 12.97 2.69
N PRO A 483 -13.75 13.69 3.34
CA PRO A 483 -12.34 13.65 2.96
C PRO A 483 -11.70 12.26 3.08
N GLY A 484 -12.22 11.39 3.96
CA GLY A 484 -11.79 10.00 4.06
C GLY A 484 -12.08 9.23 2.78
N ALA A 485 -13.33 9.19 2.34
CA ALA A 485 -13.79 8.54 1.12
C ALA A 485 -13.09 9.09 -0.13
N ARG A 486 -12.93 10.42 -0.26
CA ARG A 486 -12.11 11.02 -1.35
C ARG A 486 -10.68 10.49 -1.34
N SER A 487 -10.06 10.36 -0.17
CA SER A 487 -8.68 9.87 -0.03
C SER A 487 -8.56 8.36 -0.31
N GLY A 488 -9.55 7.57 0.10
CA GLY A 488 -9.66 6.15 -0.25
C GLY A 488 -9.87 5.94 -1.76
N ALA A 489 -10.65 6.80 -2.42
CA ALA A 489 -10.92 6.70 -3.85
C ALA A 489 -9.64 6.81 -4.69
N TYR A 490 -8.70 7.69 -4.35
CA TYR A 490 -7.40 7.74 -5.02
C TYR A 490 -6.56 6.46 -4.81
N ARG A 491 -6.75 5.72 -3.71
CA ARG A 491 -6.07 4.43 -3.46
C ARG A 491 -6.71 3.29 -4.26
N ALA A 492 -8.04 3.21 -4.27
CA ALA A 492 -8.73 2.21 -5.09
C ALA A 492 -8.46 2.44 -6.59
N LEU A 493 -8.46 3.69 -7.07
CA LEU A 493 -8.08 4.02 -8.45
C LEU A 493 -6.63 3.69 -8.80
N SER A 494 -5.72 3.64 -7.84
CA SER A 494 -4.31 3.32 -8.12
C SER A 494 -4.05 1.83 -8.37
N VAL A 495 -4.99 0.97 -7.96
CA VAL A 495 -5.03 -0.46 -8.29
C VAL A 495 -5.88 -0.69 -9.56
N LEU A 496 -7.00 0.04 -9.67
CA LEU A 496 -7.91 -0.02 -10.82
C LEU A 496 -7.38 0.63 -12.12
N TYR A 497 -6.18 1.24 -12.12
CA TYR A 497 -5.52 1.71 -13.34
C TYR A 497 -5.31 0.60 -14.38
N ALA A 498 -5.19 -0.67 -13.93
CA ALA A 498 -5.13 -1.85 -14.80
C ALA A 498 -6.39 -2.07 -15.67
N CYS A 499 -7.51 -1.41 -15.35
CA CYS A 499 -8.71 -1.37 -16.19
C CYS A 499 -8.63 -0.17 -17.15
N GLU A 500 -7.67 -0.21 -18.09
CA GLU A 500 -7.25 0.93 -18.92
C GLU A 500 -8.42 1.64 -19.63
N VAL A 501 -9.35 0.87 -20.21
CA VAL A 501 -10.47 1.41 -21.00
C VAL A 501 -11.43 2.20 -20.12
N GLU A 502 -11.83 1.64 -18.97
CA GLU A 502 -12.73 2.28 -18.02
C GLU A 502 -12.03 3.44 -17.29
N PHE A 503 -10.73 3.34 -17.05
CA PHE A 503 -9.92 4.40 -16.48
C PHE A 503 -9.82 5.60 -17.43
N MET A 504 -9.61 5.37 -18.73
CA MET A 504 -9.65 6.44 -19.74
C MET A 504 -11.04 7.07 -19.86
N GLN A 505 -12.13 6.29 -19.76
CA GLN A 505 -13.48 6.85 -19.67
C GLN A 505 -13.67 7.73 -18.42
N LEU A 506 -13.11 7.34 -17.27
CA LEU A 506 -13.11 8.18 -16.06
C LEU A 506 -12.33 9.48 -16.28
N ILE A 507 -11.14 9.42 -16.86
CA ILE A 507 -10.32 10.59 -17.18
C ILE A 507 -11.07 11.55 -18.13
N GLU A 508 -11.73 11.07 -19.19
CA GLU A 508 -12.54 11.94 -20.06
C GLU A 508 -13.76 12.55 -19.35
N ARG A 509 -14.44 11.81 -18.45
CA ARG A 509 -15.51 12.40 -17.62
C ARG A 509 -14.97 13.49 -16.69
N LEU A 510 -13.77 13.33 -16.14
CA LEU A 510 -13.11 14.36 -15.33
C LEU A 510 -12.67 15.56 -16.19
N ARG A 511 -12.09 15.34 -17.39
CA ARG A 511 -11.74 16.40 -18.36
C ARG A 511 -12.97 17.21 -18.77
N ALA A 512 -14.11 16.56 -19.01
CA ALA A 512 -15.37 17.23 -19.29
C ALA A 512 -15.88 18.05 -18.09
N SER A 513 -15.88 17.49 -16.89
CA SER A 513 -16.33 18.18 -15.67
C SER A 513 -15.38 19.31 -15.23
N ALA A 514 -14.09 19.24 -15.55
CA ALA A 514 -13.12 20.33 -15.33
C ALA A 514 -13.34 21.52 -16.30
N ARG A 515 -13.91 21.26 -17.48
CA ARG A 515 -14.31 22.27 -18.47
C ARG A 515 -15.69 22.89 -18.17
N ASP A 516 -16.53 22.23 -17.37
CA ASP A 516 -17.87 22.73 -17.02
C ASP A 516 -17.85 23.76 -15.87
N GLY A 517 -17.62 25.02 -16.23
CA GLY A 517 -17.67 26.16 -15.30
C GLY A 517 -19.04 26.47 -14.68
N ARG A 518 -20.12 25.73 -15.01
CA ARG A 518 -21.46 25.98 -14.42
C ARG A 518 -21.57 25.56 -12.96
N LYS A 519 -20.64 24.72 -12.46
CA LYS A 519 -20.63 24.23 -11.07
C LYS A 519 -19.21 24.25 -10.50
N LEU A 520 -18.87 25.32 -9.79
CA LEU A 520 -17.52 25.57 -9.25
C LEU A 520 -16.92 24.38 -8.49
N GLN A 521 -17.69 23.74 -7.58
CA GLN A 521 -17.17 22.63 -6.76
C GLN A 521 -16.81 21.38 -7.60
N PRO A 522 -17.71 20.79 -8.43
CA PRO A 522 -17.34 19.78 -9.40
C PRO A 522 -16.18 20.18 -10.33
N GLN A 523 -16.11 21.43 -10.76
CA GLN A 523 -15.01 21.90 -11.62
C GLN A 523 -13.65 21.83 -10.89
N VAL A 524 -13.56 22.45 -9.71
CA VAL A 524 -12.36 22.47 -8.86
C VAL A 524 -11.92 21.06 -8.47
N THR A 525 -12.86 20.21 -8.04
CA THR A 525 -12.57 18.80 -7.71
C THR A 525 -12.06 18.02 -8.92
N SER A 526 -12.58 18.28 -10.13
CA SER A 526 -12.12 17.60 -11.35
C SER A 526 -10.71 18.03 -11.75
N ILE A 527 -10.38 19.32 -11.65
CA ILE A 527 -9.04 19.85 -11.89
C ILE A 527 -8.04 19.20 -10.92
N GLU A 528 -8.37 19.22 -9.62
CA GLU A 528 -7.56 18.56 -8.58
C GLU A 528 -7.42 17.05 -8.78
N ALA A 529 -8.48 16.36 -9.23
CA ALA A 529 -8.47 14.93 -9.48
C ALA A 529 -7.55 14.57 -10.66
N LEU A 530 -7.67 15.26 -11.79
CA LEU A 530 -6.79 15.09 -12.95
C LEU A 530 -5.31 15.37 -12.58
N GLY A 531 -5.05 16.42 -11.79
CA GLY A 531 -3.72 16.71 -11.27
C GLY A 531 -3.17 15.62 -10.33
N ARG A 532 -4.01 14.99 -9.49
CA ARG A 532 -3.61 13.84 -8.65
C ARG A 532 -3.44 12.55 -9.44
N LEU A 533 -4.34 12.26 -10.38
CA LEU A 533 -4.26 11.13 -11.33
C LEU A 533 -3.23 11.37 -12.45
N ARG A 534 -2.41 12.42 -12.33
CA ARG A 534 -1.25 12.73 -13.19
C ARG A 534 -1.57 12.86 -14.69
N ASP A 535 -2.78 13.30 -15.03
CA ASP A 535 -3.18 13.56 -16.43
C ASP A 535 -2.33 14.68 -17.06
N ALA A 536 -1.41 14.29 -17.96
CA ALA A 536 -0.49 15.18 -18.63
C ALA A 536 -1.14 16.02 -19.76
N ASP A 537 -2.17 15.51 -20.43
CA ASP A 537 -2.78 16.21 -21.58
C ASP A 537 -3.60 17.43 -21.10
N SER A 538 -4.11 17.37 -19.87
CA SER A 538 -4.78 18.52 -19.23
C SER A 538 -3.82 19.67 -18.86
N PHE A 539 -2.50 19.54 -19.04
CA PHE A 539 -1.52 20.56 -18.63
C PHE A 539 -1.79 21.92 -19.29
N GLU A 540 -1.93 21.98 -20.62
CA GLU A 540 -2.20 23.24 -21.33
C GLU A 540 -3.53 23.88 -20.89
N PHE A 541 -4.55 23.04 -20.67
CA PHE A 541 -5.83 23.49 -20.13
C PHE A 541 -5.65 24.11 -18.73
N PHE A 542 -4.88 23.50 -17.83
CA PHE A 542 -4.58 24.13 -16.53
C PHE A 542 -3.80 25.44 -16.66
N VAL A 543 -2.88 25.57 -17.64
CA VAL A 543 -2.20 26.85 -17.93
C VAL A 543 -3.21 27.93 -18.37
N SER A 544 -4.26 27.57 -19.11
CA SER A 544 -5.34 28.49 -19.48
C SER A 544 -6.15 28.97 -18.27
N LEU A 545 -6.40 28.09 -17.29
CA LEU A 545 -7.21 28.35 -16.09
C LEU A 545 -6.54 29.30 -15.08
N LEU A 546 -5.24 29.59 -15.22
CA LEU A 546 -4.54 30.55 -14.36
C LEU A 546 -5.02 32.00 -14.50
N GLU A 547 -5.80 32.32 -15.53
CA GLU A 547 -6.46 33.61 -15.74
C GLU A 547 -7.98 33.58 -15.43
N SER A 548 -8.46 32.51 -14.77
CA SER A 548 -9.86 32.42 -14.30
C SER A 548 -10.18 33.51 -13.25
N PRO A 549 -11.39 34.09 -13.25
CA PRO A 549 -11.82 34.95 -12.15
C PRO A 549 -12.02 34.19 -10.83
N GLU A 550 -12.26 32.87 -10.91
CA GLU A 550 -12.51 32.02 -9.75
C GLU A 550 -11.20 31.60 -9.08
N VAL A 551 -10.93 32.18 -7.90
CA VAL A 551 -9.68 31.99 -7.14
C VAL A 551 -9.39 30.53 -6.86
N ASP A 552 -10.42 29.70 -6.62
CA ASP A 552 -10.25 28.27 -6.34
C ASP A 552 -9.94 27.45 -7.60
N VAL A 553 -10.41 27.88 -8.77
CA VAL A 553 -10.02 27.31 -10.07
C VAL A 553 -8.55 27.62 -10.36
N VAL A 554 -8.11 28.87 -10.15
CA VAL A 554 -6.69 29.26 -10.29
C VAL A 554 -5.81 28.46 -9.32
N ARG A 555 -6.26 28.28 -8.07
CA ARG A 555 -5.56 27.51 -7.03
C ARG A 555 -5.41 26.03 -7.41
N ALA A 556 -6.49 25.38 -7.84
CA ALA A 556 -6.49 23.98 -8.26
C ALA A 556 -5.64 23.76 -9.52
N ALA A 557 -5.72 24.67 -10.49
CA ALA A 557 -4.91 24.62 -11.71
C ALA A 557 -3.41 24.78 -11.39
N HIS A 558 -3.03 25.77 -10.58
CA HIS A 558 -1.64 25.94 -10.13
C HIS A 558 -1.11 24.72 -9.38
N ALA A 559 -1.87 24.20 -8.40
CA ALA A 559 -1.50 23.00 -7.64
C ALA A 559 -1.31 21.77 -8.55
N SER A 560 -2.13 21.65 -9.61
CA SER A 560 -2.06 20.56 -10.58
C SER A 560 -0.86 20.71 -11.52
N LEU A 561 -0.56 21.91 -12.03
CA LEU A 561 0.66 22.19 -12.82
C LEU A 561 1.94 21.87 -12.03
N VAL A 562 1.99 22.26 -10.75
CA VAL A 562 3.12 21.95 -9.84
C VAL A 562 3.22 20.45 -9.55
N ARG A 563 2.09 19.73 -9.43
CA ARG A 563 2.09 18.26 -9.23
C ARG A 563 2.47 17.49 -10.50
N LEU A 564 2.09 17.97 -11.68
CA LEU A 564 2.45 17.35 -12.95
C LEU A 564 3.94 17.54 -13.29
N SER A 565 4.48 18.76 -13.13
CA SER A 565 5.84 19.12 -13.59
C SER A 565 6.94 19.06 -12.53
N CYS A 566 6.59 19.09 -11.25
CA CYS A 566 7.50 19.39 -10.13
C CYS A 566 8.32 20.70 -10.31
N GLN A 567 7.82 21.64 -11.11
CA GLN A 567 8.28 23.04 -11.18
C GLN A 567 7.30 23.94 -10.43
N ASP A 568 7.67 25.20 -10.16
CA ASP A 568 6.73 26.23 -9.72
C ASP A 568 7.08 27.60 -10.31
N PHE A 569 6.17 28.14 -11.12
CA PHE A 569 6.26 29.48 -11.68
C PHE A 569 5.16 30.43 -11.14
N GLY A 570 4.51 30.07 -10.03
CA GLY A 570 3.34 30.78 -9.49
C GLY A 570 2.15 30.77 -10.45
N ILE A 571 1.25 31.75 -10.35
CA ILE A 571 0.10 31.92 -11.26
C ILE A 571 0.46 32.56 -12.62
N HIS A 572 1.75 32.65 -12.97
CA HIS A 572 2.19 33.37 -14.16
C HIS A 572 2.03 32.54 -15.45
N LYS A 573 0.84 32.57 -16.06
CA LYS A 573 0.52 31.88 -17.34
C LYS A 573 1.66 31.91 -18.37
N ARG A 574 2.18 33.10 -18.71
CA ARG A 574 3.29 33.27 -19.68
C ARG A 574 4.56 32.46 -19.35
N LYS A 575 4.88 32.25 -18.07
CA LYS A 575 6.02 31.42 -17.66
C LYS A 575 5.72 29.93 -17.84
N TRP A 576 4.50 29.51 -17.51
CA TRP A 576 4.04 28.13 -17.72
C TRP A 576 3.94 27.77 -19.20
N THR A 577 3.38 28.63 -20.05
CA THR A 577 3.37 28.44 -21.52
C THR A 577 4.80 28.28 -22.03
N SER A 578 5.69 29.25 -21.78
CA SER A 578 7.09 29.17 -22.26
C SER A 578 7.92 28.03 -21.63
N TRP A 579 7.43 27.39 -20.57
CA TRP A 579 7.97 26.12 -20.10
C TRP A 579 7.38 24.96 -20.89
N PHE A 580 6.06 24.87 -21.01
CA PHE A 580 5.35 23.80 -21.73
C PHE A 580 5.77 23.72 -23.21
N ASP A 581 5.90 24.85 -23.91
CA ASP A 581 6.38 24.94 -25.30
C ASP A 581 7.72 24.21 -25.56
N LYS A 582 8.51 23.96 -24.50
CA LYS A 582 9.84 23.32 -24.54
C LYS A 582 9.85 21.88 -24.03
N HIS A 583 8.79 21.44 -23.35
CA HIS A 583 8.70 20.14 -22.68
C HIS A 583 7.47 19.31 -23.07
N SER A 584 6.52 19.87 -23.83
CA SER A 584 5.29 19.17 -24.28
C SER A 584 5.57 17.97 -25.18
N GLY A 585 6.69 17.98 -25.92
CA GLY A 585 7.19 16.83 -26.70
C GLY A 585 8.06 15.84 -25.91
N GLN A 586 8.16 15.98 -24.58
CA GLN A 586 8.87 15.05 -23.69
C GLN A 586 7.86 14.25 -22.86
N HIS A 587 8.19 13.02 -22.49
CA HIS A 587 7.33 12.25 -21.59
C HIS A 587 7.38 12.83 -20.18
N ARG A 588 6.28 12.71 -19.41
CA ARG A 588 6.17 13.30 -18.06
C ARG A 588 7.29 12.85 -17.09
N VAL A 589 7.83 11.65 -17.26
CA VAL A 589 9.01 11.17 -16.49
C VAL A 589 10.22 12.10 -16.65
N GLU A 590 10.44 12.68 -17.84
CA GLU A 590 11.53 13.62 -18.09
C GLU A 590 11.34 14.94 -17.34
N TRP A 591 10.07 15.39 -17.19
CA TRP A 591 9.74 16.58 -16.38
C TRP A 591 10.11 16.35 -14.90
N LEU A 592 9.84 15.15 -14.37
CA LEU A 592 10.22 14.75 -13.01
C LEU A 592 11.76 14.66 -12.86
N ILE A 593 12.46 14.13 -13.88
CA ILE A 593 13.94 14.13 -13.90
C ILE A 593 14.47 15.57 -13.89
N GLY A 594 13.81 16.52 -14.57
CA GLY A 594 14.07 17.96 -14.42
C GLY A 594 13.82 18.49 -13.00
N GLY A 595 12.73 18.05 -12.35
CA GLY A 595 12.36 18.38 -10.97
C GLY A 595 13.44 18.08 -9.92
N LEU A 596 14.27 17.05 -10.14
CA LEU A 596 15.42 16.72 -9.28
C LEU A 596 16.43 17.88 -9.10
N MET A 597 16.45 18.84 -10.03
CA MET A 597 17.34 20.00 -9.98
C MET A 597 16.72 21.28 -9.44
N HIS A 598 15.42 21.29 -9.13
CA HIS A 598 14.68 22.46 -8.66
C HIS A 598 15.27 23.11 -7.38
N SER A 599 15.08 24.42 -7.20
CA SER A 599 15.63 25.20 -6.07
C SER A 599 14.97 24.86 -4.73
N ASN A 600 13.64 24.74 -4.71
CA ASN A 600 12.85 24.31 -3.55
C ASN A 600 13.00 22.80 -3.32
N GLU A 601 13.44 22.40 -2.13
CA GLU A 601 13.61 21.01 -1.73
C GLU A 601 12.31 20.20 -1.72
N ARG A 602 11.16 20.83 -1.40
CA ARG A 602 9.87 20.12 -1.37
C ARG A 602 9.51 19.54 -2.75
N LEU A 603 9.83 20.26 -3.82
CA LEU A 603 9.63 19.78 -5.19
C LEU A 603 10.68 18.77 -5.62
N ARG A 604 11.94 18.93 -5.17
CA ARG A 604 12.99 17.90 -5.34
C ARG A 604 12.60 16.57 -4.71
N ARG A 605 12.00 16.61 -3.52
CA ARG A 605 11.48 15.45 -2.78
C ARG A 605 10.30 14.81 -3.52
N ARG A 606 9.26 15.59 -3.87
CA ARG A 606 8.15 15.07 -4.69
C ARG A 606 8.63 14.41 -6.00
N ALA A 607 9.58 15.04 -6.69
CA ALA A 607 10.15 14.50 -7.93
C ALA A 607 10.92 13.19 -7.70
N SER A 608 11.75 13.09 -6.65
CA SER A 608 12.51 11.87 -6.35
C SER A 608 11.66 10.73 -5.85
N ASP A 609 10.68 11.04 -5.01
CA ASP A 609 9.81 10.04 -4.39
C ASP A 609 8.88 9.47 -5.45
N GLU A 610 8.32 10.31 -6.34
CA GLU A 610 7.52 9.86 -7.47
C GLU A 610 8.36 9.08 -8.49
N LEU A 611 9.56 9.56 -8.87
CA LEU A 611 10.46 8.79 -9.75
C LEU A 611 10.83 7.42 -9.17
N LYS A 612 11.08 7.33 -7.85
CA LYS A 612 11.40 6.05 -7.19
C LYS A 612 10.24 5.06 -7.27
N HIS A 613 9.00 5.53 -7.17
CA HIS A 613 7.81 4.67 -7.32
C HIS A 613 7.55 4.29 -8.78
N LEU A 614 7.57 5.25 -9.70
CA LEU A 614 7.32 4.98 -11.13
C LEU A 614 8.38 4.06 -11.74
N THR A 615 9.66 4.42 -11.56
CA THR A 615 10.77 3.71 -12.24
C THR A 615 11.17 2.42 -11.52
N GLN A 616 10.85 2.28 -10.22
CA GLN A 616 11.41 1.25 -9.32
C GLN A 616 12.96 1.23 -9.27
N GLU A 617 13.61 2.31 -9.73
CA GLU A 617 15.08 2.47 -9.73
C GLU A 617 15.51 3.57 -8.74
N TYR A 618 16.55 3.29 -7.95
CA TYR A 618 17.10 4.25 -6.97
C TYR A 618 18.60 4.51 -7.20
N PHE A 619 18.91 5.67 -7.77
CA PHE A 619 20.28 6.01 -8.19
C PHE A 619 21.14 6.73 -7.12
N GLY A 620 20.75 6.64 -5.84
CA GLY A 620 21.43 7.32 -4.73
C GLY A 620 21.10 8.81 -4.63
N TYR A 621 19.86 9.18 -4.90
CA TYR A 621 19.40 10.57 -4.83
C TYR A 621 18.80 10.88 -3.45
N GLU A 622 19.16 12.03 -2.89
CA GLU A 622 18.46 12.65 -1.76
C GLU A 622 18.14 14.12 -2.07
N PRO A 623 16.98 14.65 -1.63
CA PRO A 623 16.61 16.06 -1.86
C PRO A 623 17.60 17.07 -1.25
N GLY A 624 18.27 16.71 -0.15
CA GLY A 624 19.28 17.54 0.53
C GLY A 624 20.66 17.56 -0.14
N HIS A 625 20.92 16.67 -1.11
CA HIS A 625 22.27 16.52 -1.68
C HIS A 625 22.82 17.82 -2.33
N PRO A 626 24.15 18.05 -2.25
CA PRO A 626 24.79 19.18 -2.91
C PRO A 626 24.61 19.10 -4.43
N LYS A 627 24.61 20.26 -5.12
CA LYS A 627 24.26 20.38 -6.55
C LYS A 627 24.94 19.32 -7.43
N LYS A 628 26.26 19.15 -7.28
CA LYS A 628 27.07 18.16 -8.03
C LYS A 628 26.64 16.70 -7.84
N ALA A 629 26.17 16.33 -6.65
CA ALA A 629 25.67 14.98 -6.38
C ALA A 629 24.27 14.77 -6.97
N ARG A 630 23.41 15.81 -6.94
CA ARG A 630 22.11 15.78 -7.63
C ARG A 630 22.24 15.73 -9.14
N GLU A 631 23.19 16.47 -9.72
CA GLU A 631 23.54 16.40 -11.15
C GLU A 631 24.00 14.99 -11.55
N ALA A 632 24.88 14.38 -10.75
CA ALA A 632 25.35 13.01 -11.01
C ALA A 632 24.21 11.96 -10.93
N ALA A 633 23.26 12.12 -10.01
CA ALA A 633 22.09 11.25 -9.91
C ALA A 633 21.04 11.51 -11.01
N GLN A 634 20.80 12.77 -11.38
CA GLN A 634 19.96 13.14 -12.52
C GLN A 634 20.50 12.56 -13.82
N GLN A 635 21.82 12.63 -14.05
CA GLN A 635 22.45 12.05 -15.24
C GLN A 635 22.27 10.53 -15.32
N LYS A 636 22.24 9.81 -14.18
CA LYS A 636 21.88 8.38 -14.15
C LYS A 636 20.43 8.15 -14.58
N TYR A 637 19.47 8.93 -14.08
CA TYR A 637 18.07 8.86 -14.52
C TYR A 637 17.92 9.16 -16.02
N LEU A 638 18.63 10.16 -16.57
CA LEU A 638 18.62 10.46 -18.02
C LEU A 638 19.18 9.29 -18.86
N VAL A 639 20.30 8.70 -18.44
CA VAL A 639 20.91 7.54 -19.13
C VAL A 639 20.04 6.29 -19.01
N TRP A 640 19.35 6.09 -17.89
CA TRP A 640 18.35 5.02 -17.73
C TRP A 640 17.14 5.26 -18.64
N TRP A 641 16.61 6.49 -18.70
CA TRP A 641 15.47 6.84 -19.54
C TRP A 641 15.76 6.54 -21.03
N GLN A 642 16.91 6.99 -21.53
CA GLN A 642 17.35 6.77 -22.92
C GLN A 642 17.59 5.29 -23.27
N ARG A 643 17.88 4.43 -22.29
CA ARG A 643 18.22 3.01 -22.53
C ARG A 643 17.06 2.05 -22.30
N VAL A 644 16.22 2.33 -21.30
CA VAL A 644 15.23 1.41 -20.73
C VAL A 644 13.88 2.11 -20.59
N GLY A 645 13.84 3.24 -19.89
CA GLY A 645 12.60 3.93 -19.52
C GLY A 645 11.73 4.33 -20.71
N PHE A 646 12.31 4.90 -21.78
CA PHE A 646 11.56 5.30 -22.96
C PHE A 646 10.79 4.13 -23.60
N ARG A 647 11.34 2.91 -23.58
CA ARG A 647 10.61 1.74 -24.07
C ARG A 647 9.46 1.40 -23.12
N MET A 648 9.78 1.16 -21.86
CA MET A 648 8.80 0.80 -20.81
C MET A 648 7.58 1.73 -20.74
N PHE A 649 7.75 3.03 -21.01
CA PHE A 649 6.70 4.03 -20.84
C PHE A 649 6.14 4.63 -22.16
N VAL A 650 6.74 4.37 -23.33
CA VAL A 650 6.31 4.97 -24.62
C VAL A 650 6.20 3.94 -25.76
N GLN A 651 6.87 2.80 -25.65
CA GLN A 651 6.83 1.71 -26.63
C GLN A 651 6.62 0.37 -25.91
N PRO A 652 5.37 0.00 -25.58
CA PRO A 652 5.09 -1.36 -25.12
C PRO A 652 5.65 -2.35 -26.15
N GLU A 653 6.49 -3.28 -25.69
CA GLU A 653 7.11 -4.29 -26.55
C GLU A 653 5.99 -5.02 -27.33
N PRO A 654 6.10 -5.14 -28.67
CA PRO A 654 5.10 -5.85 -29.44
C PRO A 654 5.05 -7.29 -28.93
N ASN A 655 3.88 -7.72 -28.43
CA ASN A 655 3.67 -9.06 -27.88
C ASN A 655 4.32 -10.10 -28.79
N GLY A 656 5.24 -10.89 -28.22
CA GLY A 656 6.07 -11.85 -28.94
C GLY A 656 5.27 -13.02 -29.52
N SER A 657 4.50 -12.75 -30.57
CA SER A 657 3.80 -13.73 -31.37
C SER A 657 4.82 -14.54 -32.17
N GLY A 658 5.41 -15.53 -31.50
CA GLY A 658 6.29 -16.54 -32.08
C GLY A 658 5.56 -17.48 -33.05
N HIS A 659 4.98 -16.92 -34.11
CA HIS A 659 4.57 -17.65 -35.30
C HIS A 659 5.82 -18.19 -35.99
N ALA A 660 6.21 -19.41 -35.61
CA ALA A 660 7.25 -20.16 -36.27
C ALA A 660 6.76 -20.64 -37.66
N HIS A 661 6.83 -19.76 -38.65
CA HIS A 661 6.92 -20.13 -40.05
C HIS A 661 8.36 -19.92 -40.52
N ASP A 662 9.11 -21.03 -40.66
CA ASP A 662 9.88 -21.37 -41.87
C ASP A 662 10.93 -22.46 -41.58
N GLN A 663 10.50 -23.74 -41.66
CA GLN A 663 11.07 -24.80 -42.53
C GLN A 663 10.39 -26.15 -42.31
#